data_AF-A0A955DAM3-F1
#
_entry.id   AF-A0A955DAM3-F1
#
_cell.length_a   1.000
_cell.length_b   1.000
_cell.length_c   1.000
_cell.angle_alpha   90.00
_cell.angle_beta   90.00
_cell.angle_gamma   90.00
#
_symmetry.space_group_name_H-M   'P 1'
#
loop_
_entity.id
_entity.type
_entity.pdbx_description
1 polymer ?
#
loop_
_entity_poly.entity_id
_entity_poly.type
_entity_poly.pdbx_seq_one_letter_code
_entity_poly.pdbx_strand_id
1 'polypeptide(L)'
;ADIFAPTSSFQFAPGSTIGAFLVSQDLDPADGGTEGIFGGVPREGFFSTGVGSDVRFVDLPRIDLQGGINSGVTLRAGVPVELIDDGGATVRVSVTGGATGVPVGFLRFIPIDGSEGVALGQIDNLDLTGRSLLVETLGTATDGRVSIGRINLVGADAATNITFSGNVELDVWQIVQTGGDAFNALLNETPRGDFVAIDVVGLNTIDLTTGNLGRTEVVEWGPRLLGPNLGLGGGPGGMVGGTIGVPAGAIDGDWSGAIFRPANDVNTAGGTAYLDDIGGPFDGFLNGLVVRTGNVAQVRVGGVVGDVILQGGDGTLTELVVNTDNFTPIGEFHGIVGSVYAANIVRVEVGDGLRGDQYAPLSSGTIMAANQIIEVTGGTFAGRTANISGRIWAANLANTVNPVGTPAVGRTFLQNGNYVDATIGAGLLDGFWISVSYDDARTFTGTVDRVTGTNANFFRSEVLGQNINEFNLVSGFFDASRFNAQNNAGTITATGYRNSTLSGTDFEFRPSIILIGSDLGSIRTQTPTGDIRDTVVDVVGSITQGVSAGFITRSEFQVDNEIPSLAITGSIRGSKLVFGRLEAGVVGGSIRHSEFTGNQILSLAAGDSITNTIVRISGPNGRLDLVSAANSILDSEFIASGPIGTITTTTGDLDARIRTTTGRGTVGTLSAGRDLVLDTDISRGLSALIAGRHIGRQAEPTVVLVRGNLTTLTAPNGQLYSDVRVGQTIGGTVTLGAASSLPASDQTGQGSIIAFGSITNVVINGNFGGSIISYTGGIGSVAINNGSFLRGDAARPNTIAAYDGDITSLVITNGNLYGDVYADYDLVSLRVVAGADGVFGDIGVNPAFNANQAYDNLRNRVPVGVAAAAAIQGPRIGAGRNIISVAVTGGSVFEAGFHAGRAVQSITIAEGFTRDNATSGFASYVVAGDLVDSVVVGGDGASLQIIAGVLDLGADQRPG
;
A
#
# COMPACT_ATOMS: atom_id res chain seq x y z
N ALA A 1 43.33 40.20 -1.83
CA ALA A 1 43.97 41.53 -1.96
C ALA A 1 45.31 41.50 -1.25
N ASP A 2 46.39 41.86 -1.92
CA ASP A 2 47.70 42.00 -1.29
C ASP A 2 47.78 43.30 -0.49
N ILE A 3 48.57 43.31 0.58
CA ILE A 3 48.61 44.40 1.55
C ILE A 3 49.98 45.06 1.50
N PHE A 4 50.00 46.34 1.11
CA PHE A 4 51.17 47.18 1.27
C PHE A 4 51.26 47.67 2.73
N ALA A 5 52.17 47.06 3.49
CA ALA A 5 52.27 47.23 4.94
C ALA A 5 52.56 48.68 5.42
N PRO A 6 53.38 49.50 4.74
CA PRO A 6 53.71 50.85 5.24
C PRO A 6 52.53 51.83 5.34
N THR A 7 51.45 51.61 4.60
CA THR A 7 50.28 52.52 4.56
C THR A 7 49.00 51.91 5.13
N SER A 8 49.05 50.66 5.58
CA SER A 8 47.88 49.91 6.06
C SER A 8 47.98 49.70 7.57
N SER A 9 46.87 49.88 8.29
CA SER A 9 46.79 49.57 9.72
C SER A 9 45.41 49.00 10.05
N PHE A 10 45.38 47.88 10.76
CA PHE A 10 44.16 47.24 11.22
C PHE A 10 44.06 47.41 12.74
N GLN A 11 43.01 48.09 13.19
CA GLN A 11 42.78 48.37 14.61
C GLN A 11 41.41 47.86 15.02
N PHE A 12 41.38 47.03 16.07
CA PHE A 12 40.16 46.42 16.57
C PHE A 12 39.94 46.78 18.04
N ALA A 13 38.67 46.87 18.46
CA ALA A 13 38.32 47.21 19.83
C ALA A 13 38.71 46.07 20.80
N PRO A 14 39.00 46.36 22.08
CA PRO A 14 39.20 45.33 23.09
C PRO A 14 38.02 44.35 23.20
N GLY A 15 38.30 43.07 23.41
CA GLY A 15 37.28 42.02 23.46
C GLY A 15 36.69 41.62 22.11
N SER A 16 37.32 41.98 20.99
CA SER A 16 36.82 41.62 19.65
C SER A 16 37.31 40.23 19.23
N THR A 17 36.43 39.43 18.63
CA THR A 17 36.82 38.19 17.95
C THR A 17 36.76 38.40 16.44
N ILE A 18 37.87 38.15 15.76
CA ILE A 18 37.99 38.21 14.31
C ILE A 18 37.91 36.78 13.78
N GLY A 19 36.90 36.50 12.96
CA GLY A 19 36.67 35.15 12.45
C GLY A 19 37.78 34.67 11.51
N ALA A 20 38.23 35.51 10.58
CA ALA A 20 39.36 35.20 9.72
C ALA A 20 40.01 36.47 9.17
N PHE A 21 41.34 36.45 9.00
CA PHE A 21 42.12 37.44 8.29
C PHE A 21 42.88 36.78 7.15
N LEU A 22 42.36 36.97 5.94
CA LEU A 22 42.81 36.29 4.73
C LEU A 22 43.45 37.29 3.78
N VAL A 23 44.68 37.06 3.38
CA VAL A 23 45.39 37.86 2.38
C VAL A 23 45.41 37.10 1.06
N SER A 24 45.42 37.83 -0.07
CA SER A 24 45.40 37.25 -1.43
C SER A 24 46.36 36.08 -1.54
N GLN A 25 45.91 35.02 -2.21
CA GLN A 25 46.74 33.89 -2.62
C GLN A 25 46.74 33.67 -4.13
N ASP A 26 46.06 34.55 -4.87
CA ASP A 26 46.08 34.50 -6.32
C ASP A 26 47.49 34.83 -6.81
N LEU A 27 48.14 33.80 -7.35
CA LEU A 27 49.37 33.92 -8.11
C LEU A 27 49.02 34.53 -9.47
N ASP A 28 49.08 35.84 -9.63
CA ASP A 28 49.26 36.42 -10.97
C ASP A 28 50.74 36.30 -11.33
N PRO A 29 51.13 35.51 -12.35
CA PRO A 29 52.52 35.41 -12.78
C PRO A 29 53.16 36.75 -13.15
N ALA A 30 52.36 37.80 -13.36
CA ALA A 30 52.82 39.16 -13.65
C ALA A 30 53.26 39.97 -12.41
N ASP A 31 52.94 39.56 -11.18
CA ASP A 31 53.03 40.42 -9.97
C ASP A 31 54.41 40.47 -9.29
N GLY A 32 55.46 39.88 -9.87
CA GLY A 32 56.85 40.23 -9.53
C GLY A 32 57.27 40.09 -8.06
N GLY A 33 56.54 39.30 -7.25
CA GLY A 33 56.86 39.04 -5.84
C GLY A 33 56.15 39.93 -4.81
N THR A 34 55.06 40.62 -5.16
CA THR A 34 54.22 41.40 -4.23
C THR A 34 53.05 40.63 -3.62
N GLU A 35 53.08 39.30 -3.66
CA GLU A 35 52.04 38.46 -3.05
C GLU A 35 52.10 38.55 -1.52
N GLY A 36 50.94 38.66 -0.88
CA GLY A 36 50.82 38.66 0.57
C GLY A 36 50.94 40.05 1.22
N ILE A 37 51.65 40.12 2.35
CA ILE A 37 51.93 41.39 3.06
C ILE A 37 53.36 41.82 2.70
N PHE A 38 53.51 42.94 2.00
CA PHE A 38 54.80 43.37 1.45
C PHE A 38 55.08 44.86 1.69
N GLY A 39 56.35 45.26 1.72
CA GLY A 39 56.77 46.66 1.70
C GLY A 39 57.91 47.04 2.66
N GLY A 40 58.01 48.34 2.95
CA GLY A 40 58.94 48.93 3.93
C GLY A 40 58.68 48.51 5.38
N VAL A 41 59.40 49.09 6.34
CA VAL A 41 59.17 48.86 7.78
C VAL A 41 57.69 49.10 8.09
N PRO A 42 56.95 48.11 8.66
CA PRO A 42 55.54 48.29 9.01
C PRO A 42 55.41 49.40 10.05
N ARG A 43 54.29 50.11 10.02
CA ARG A 43 53.95 51.09 11.06
C ARG A 43 53.75 50.35 12.39
N GLU A 44 54.21 50.91 13.50
CA GLU A 44 53.85 50.44 14.85
C GLU A 44 52.31 50.37 14.95
N GLY A 45 51.76 49.22 15.37
CA GLY A 45 50.32 48.96 15.30
C GLY A 45 49.79 48.54 13.92
N PHE A 46 50.59 47.85 13.09
CA PHE A 46 50.15 47.32 11.78
C PHE A 46 48.91 46.43 11.93
N PHE A 47 48.93 45.55 12.92
CA PHE A 47 47.78 44.75 13.34
C PHE A 47 47.67 44.87 14.86
N SER A 48 46.71 45.66 15.34
CA SER A 48 46.52 45.89 16.77
C SER A 48 45.13 45.49 17.24
N THR A 49 45.08 44.68 18.28
CA THR A 49 43.84 44.34 18.98
C THR A 49 43.90 44.88 20.41
N GLY A 50 42.76 45.01 21.07
CA GLY A 50 42.75 45.33 22.51
C GLY A 50 42.79 44.07 23.38
N VAL A 51 43.07 44.21 24.67
CA VAL A 51 43.11 43.09 25.63
C VAL A 51 41.86 42.20 25.53
N GLY A 52 42.05 40.89 25.54
CA GLY A 52 40.99 39.89 25.45
C GLY A 52 40.36 39.74 24.07
N SER A 53 41.03 40.24 23.02
CA SER A 53 40.65 39.97 21.62
C SER A 53 41.33 38.71 21.11
N ASP A 54 40.75 38.12 20.07
CA ASP A 54 41.22 36.86 19.47
C ASP A 54 41.04 36.89 17.95
N VAL A 55 42.05 36.47 17.20
CA VAL A 55 42.01 36.24 15.76
C VAL A 55 42.00 34.75 15.50
N ARG A 56 40.82 34.22 15.15
CA ARG A 56 40.63 32.78 14.96
C ARG A 56 41.54 32.25 13.84
N PHE A 57 41.37 32.73 12.61
CA PHE A 57 42.19 32.22 11.49
C PHE A 57 42.97 33.32 10.79
N VAL A 58 44.24 33.05 10.50
CA VAL A 58 45.10 33.93 9.69
C VAL A 58 45.69 33.11 8.56
N ASP A 59 45.57 33.56 7.32
CA ASP A 59 46.21 32.87 6.19
C ASP A 59 46.83 33.84 5.19
N LEU A 60 48.12 33.65 4.94
CA LEU A 60 48.98 34.59 4.24
C LEU A 60 50.02 33.78 3.44
N PRO A 61 50.14 33.96 2.11
CA PRO A 61 51.14 33.23 1.34
C PRO A 61 52.56 33.71 1.67
N ARG A 62 52.72 34.99 2.01
CA ARG A 62 54.02 35.61 2.29
C ARG A 62 53.88 36.84 3.17
N ILE A 63 54.88 37.07 4.01
CA ILE A 63 55.14 38.35 4.68
C ILE A 63 56.58 38.74 4.36
N ASP A 64 56.79 39.89 3.73
CA ASP A 64 58.12 40.38 3.33
C ASP A 64 58.23 41.88 3.64
N LEU A 65 58.82 42.17 4.79
CA LEU A 65 58.92 43.52 5.36
C LEU A 65 60.39 43.94 5.40
N GLN A 66 60.77 44.98 4.66
CA GLN A 66 62.15 45.49 4.66
C GLN A 66 62.56 45.95 6.07
N GLY A 67 63.57 45.29 6.64
CA GLY A 67 64.12 45.62 7.97
C GLY A 67 63.40 44.96 9.16
N GLY A 68 62.33 44.21 8.91
CA GLY A 68 61.71 43.31 9.89
C GLY A 68 62.27 41.89 9.75
N ILE A 69 62.31 41.14 10.86
CA ILE A 69 62.49 39.68 10.80
C ILE A 69 61.22 39.17 10.10
N ASN A 70 61.33 38.31 9.06
CA ASN A 70 60.18 37.51 8.60
C ASN A 70 59.52 36.93 9.87
N SER A 71 58.27 37.28 10.18
CA SER A 71 57.63 36.88 11.43
C SER A 71 57.30 35.39 11.41
N GLY A 72 58.33 34.59 11.64
CA GLY A 72 58.27 33.14 11.58
C GLY A 72 59.53 32.47 12.09
N VAL A 73 59.42 31.17 12.35
CA VAL A 73 60.47 30.33 12.92
C VAL A 73 60.67 29.10 12.05
N THR A 74 61.92 28.79 11.71
CA THR A 74 62.24 27.52 11.02
C THR A 74 61.99 26.35 11.97
N LEU A 75 61.10 25.44 11.56
CA LEU A 75 60.86 24.19 12.26
C LEU A 75 62.01 23.23 11.97
N ARG A 76 62.53 22.60 13.03
CA ARG A 76 63.64 21.63 12.94
C ARG A 76 63.25 20.34 13.63
N ALA A 77 63.60 19.20 13.04
CA ALA A 77 63.35 17.89 13.63
C ALA A 77 63.95 17.81 15.06
N GLY A 78 63.17 17.31 16.02
CA GLY A 78 63.55 17.14 17.42
C GLY A 78 63.77 18.44 18.21
N VAL A 79 63.45 19.62 17.66
CA VAL A 79 63.57 20.92 18.34
C VAL A 79 62.18 21.56 18.42
N PRO A 80 61.54 21.60 19.61
CA PRO A 80 60.23 22.23 19.77
C PRO A 80 60.33 23.76 19.65
N VAL A 81 59.27 24.36 19.12
CA VAL A 81 59.05 25.81 19.07
C VAL A 81 57.84 26.13 19.95
N GLU A 82 57.99 27.03 20.91
CA GLU A 82 56.90 27.49 21.77
C GLU A 82 56.54 28.93 21.44
N LEU A 83 55.25 29.20 21.31
CA LEU A 83 54.66 30.51 21.06
C LEU A 83 53.47 30.72 21.99
N ILE A 84 53.05 31.96 22.18
CA ILE A 84 51.79 32.31 22.84
C ILE A 84 50.85 32.80 21.74
N ASP A 85 49.68 32.20 21.66
CA ASP A 85 48.59 32.60 20.77
C ASP A 85 48.01 33.95 21.21
N ASP A 86 47.42 34.73 20.32
CA ASP A 86 46.86 36.04 20.68
C ASP A 86 45.65 35.96 21.62
N GLY A 87 44.98 34.81 21.67
CA GLY A 87 44.00 34.44 22.70
C GLY A 87 44.59 34.07 24.06
N GLY A 88 45.93 34.01 24.21
CA GLY A 88 46.63 33.81 25.48
C GLY A 88 47.11 32.40 25.78
N ALA A 89 46.71 31.40 24.98
CA ALA A 89 47.13 30.02 25.17
C ALA A 89 48.57 29.79 24.66
N THR A 90 49.36 28.95 25.36
CA THR A 90 50.70 28.58 24.87
C THR A 90 50.61 27.40 23.92
N VAL A 91 51.31 27.45 22.79
CA VAL A 91 51.35 26.41 21.77
C VAL A 91 52.77 25.94 21.56
N ARG A 92 53.00 24.63 21.63
CA ARG A 92 54.27 23.99 21.31
C ARG A 92 54.15 23.19 20.01
N VAL A 93 54.95 23.55 19.02
CA VAL A 93 55.05 22.82 17.73
C VAL A 93 56.34 22.02 17.70
N SER A 94 56.26 20.72 17.45
CA SER A 94 57.43 19.85 17.39
C SER A 94 57.32 18.82 16.25
N VAL A 95 58.44 18.54 15.59
CA VAL A 95 58.52 17.47 14.58
C VAL A 95 59.41 16.37 15.11
N THR A 96 58.88 15.15 15.21
CA THR A 96 59.59 13.97 15.72
C THR A 96 59.98 13.03 14.58
N GLY A 97 61.05 12.26 14.77
CA GLY A 97 61.63 11.42 13.70
C GLY A 97 62.69 12.15 12.86
N GLY A 98 63.57 11.36 12.22
CA GLY A 98 64.71 11.87 11.47
C GLY A 98 65.87 12.40 12.33
N ALA A 99 66.88 12.99 11.68
CA ALA A 99 68.05 13.54 12.36
C ALA A 99 67.72 14.90 13.02
N THR A 100 68.04 15.03 14.31
CA THR A 100 67.76 16.24 15.10
C THR A 100 68.43 17.49 14.53
N GLY A 101 67.74 18.63 14.55
CA GLY A 101 68.23 19.93 14.12
C GLY A 101 68.10 20.22 12.62
N VAL A 102 67.70 19.23 11.81
CA VAL A 102 67.48 19.39 10.36
C VAL A 102 66.23 20.25 10.12
N PRO A 103 66.31 21.31 9.29
CA PRO A 103 65.13 22.08 8.86
C PRO A 103 64.12 21.17 8.16
N VAL A 104 62.87 21.25 8.58
CA VAL A 104 61.76 20.43 8.04
C VAL A 104 60.56 21.27 7.62
N GLY A 105 60.52 22.55 7.97
CA GLY A 105 59.44 23.46 7.58
C GLY A 105 59.63 24.86 8.16
N PHE A 106 58.62 25.71 8.01
CA PHE A 106 58.62 27.07 8.50
C PHE A 106 57.27 27.43 9.10
N LEU A 107 57.24 27.88 10.36
CA LEU A 107 56.05 28.37 11.03
C LEU A 107 55.95 29.89 10.88
N ARG A 108 54.92 30.38 10.18
CA ARG A 108 54.60 31.80 9.96
C ARG A 108 53.53 32.24 10.94
N PHE A 109 53.66 33.46 11.47
CA PHE A 109 52.66 34.08 12.35
C PHE A 109 52.65 35.61 12.18
N ILE A 110 51.56 36.26 12.61
CA ILE A 110 51.47 37.72 12.71
C ILE A 110 51.63 38.13 14.18
N PRO A 111 52.59 39.00 14.52
CA PRO A 111 52.60 39.66 15.82
C PRO A 111 51.40 40.59 15.96
N ILE A 112 50.62 40.45 17.03
CA ILE A 112 49.44 41.29 17.27
C ILE A 112 49.72 42.24 18.43
N ASP A 113 49.86 43.52 18.10
CA ASP A 113 50.12 44.57 19.08
C ASP A 113 48.89 44.76 19.99
N GLY A 114 49.09 44.70 21.30
CA GLY A 114 48.00 44.84 22.30
C GLY A 114 47.25 43.56 22.66
N SER A 115 47.63 42.42 22.06
CA SER A 115 47.21 41.06 22.47
C SER A 115 48.21 40.40 23.43
N GLU A 116 47.93 39.15 23.81
CA GLU A 116 48.82 38.32 24.64
C GLU A 116 49.92 37.60 23.83
N GLY A 117 49.87 37.63 22.49
CA GLY A 117 50.72 36.77 21.67
C GLY A 117 50.73 37.06 20.16
N VAL A 118 50.69 35.99 19.37
CA VAL A 118 50.74 35.99 17.90
C VAL A 118 49.61 35.15 17.33
N ALA A 119 49.07 35.54 16.17
CA ALA A 119 48.15 34.69 15.44
C ALA A 119 48.90 33.73 14.50
N LEU A 120 48.64 32.43 14.62
CA LEU A 120 49.34 31.39 13.87
C LEU A 120 48.81 31.31 12.42
N GLY A 121 49.66 31.71 11.48
CA GLY A 121 49.31 31.80 10.07
C GLY A 121 49.42 30.46 9.34
N GLN A 122 50.66 30.06 9.04
CA GLN A 122 50.91 28.85 8.25
C GLN A 122 52.07 28.03 8.81
N ILE A 123 51.93 26.70 8.82
CA ILE A 123 53.06 25.77 8.85
C ILE A 123 53.37 25.38 7.41
N ASP A 124 54.36 26.02 6.83
CA ASP A 124 54.65 25.99 5.39
C ASP A 124 55.88 25.13 5.06
N ASN A 125 55.91 24.60 3.83
CA ASN A 125 56.95 23.71 3.30
C ASN A 125 57.33 22.57 4.28
N LEU A 126 56.33 21.93 4.88
CA LEU A 126 56.55 20.91 5.90
C LEU A 126 56.84 19.53 5.26
N ASP A 127 58.08 19.06 5.37
CA ASP A 127 58.48 17.70 4.96
C ASP A 127 58.46 16.74 6.16
N LEU A 128 57.43 15.90 6.20
CA LEU A 128 57.23 14.86 7.19
C LEU A 128 57.64 13.46 6.72
N THR A 129 58.37 13.31 5.61
CA THR A 129 58.84 11.99 5.15
C THR A 129 59.71 11.33 6.25
N GLY A 130 59.26 10.19 6.78
CA GLY A 130 59.86 9.48 7.93
C GLY A 130 59.72 10.19 9.28
N ARG A 131 58.77 11.12 9.42
CA ARG A 131 58.60 12.02 10.58
C ARG A 131 57.13 12.23 10.92
N SER A 132 56.85 12.78 12.10
CA SER A 132 55.51 13.12 12.58
C SER A 132 55.47 14.53 13.20
N LEU A 133 54.35 15.24 12.99
CA LEU A 133 54.09 16.55 13.60
C LEU A 133 53.29 16.36 14.90
N LEU A 134 53.74 17.01 15.97
CA LEU A 134 53.00 17.12 17.23
C LEU A 134 52.85 18.60 17.59
N VAL A 135 51.59 19.04 17.73
CA VAL A 135 51.23 20.37 18.20
C VAL A 135 50.52 20.24 19.54
N GLU A 136 51.13 20.76 20.60
CA GLU A 136 50.60 20.67 21.96
C GLU A 136 50.12 22.04 22.43
N THR A 137 48.89 22.13 22.94
CA THR A 137 48.44 23.31 23.69
C THR A 137 48.81 23.16 25.16
N LEU A 138 49.57 24.10 25.71
CA LEU A 138 50.00 24.16 27.09
C LEU A 138 49.20 25.25 27.79
N GLY A 139 48.34 24.88 28.75
CA GLY A 139 47.45 25.84 29.41
C GLY A 139 46.31 25.18 30.16
N THR A 140 45.42 26.02 30.66
CA THR A 140 44.15 25.63 31.29
C THR A 140 42.98 26.01 30.38
N ALA A 141 41.83 25.35 30.51
CA ALA A 141 40.65 25.60 29.67
C ALA A 141 40.05 27.02 29.79
N THR A 142 40.61 27.89 30.65
CA THR A 142 40.26 29.32 30.75
C THR A 142 41.12 30.21 29.86
N ASP A 143 42.22 29.68 29.32
CA ASP A 143 43.05 30.35 28.33
C ASP A 143 42.26 30.37 27.00
N GLY A 144 42.46 31.37 26.14
CA GLY A 144 41.72 31.51 24.88
C GLY A 144 41.92 30.33 23.93
N ARG A 145 41.20 30.32 22.82
CA ARG A 145 41.28 29.24 21.82
C ARG A 145 42.52 29.42 20.97
N VAL A 146 43.11 28.33 20.50
CA VAL A 146 44.24 28.35 19.56
C VAL A 146 43.69 28.08 18.17
N SER A 147 44.14 28.81 17.16
CA SER A 147 43.82 28.40 15.79
C SER A 147 44.94 28.63 14.78
N ILE A 148 45.03 27.68 13.84
CA ILE A 148 46.08 27.64 12.81
C ILE A 148 45.40 27.83 11.46
N GLY A 149 45.87 28.79 10.66
CA GLY A 149 45.34 29.04 9.32
C GLY A 149 45.57 27.89 8.35
N ARG A 150 46.83 27.54 8.08
CA ARG A 150 47.15 26.48 7.11
C ARG A 150 48.33 25.61 7.51
N ILE A 151 48.25 24.32 7.21
CA ILE A 151 49.39 23.39 7.23
C ILE A 151 49.62 22.88 5.81
N ASN A 152 50.78 23.17 5.24
CA ASN A 152 51.16 22.77 3.89
C ASN A 152 52.26 21.69 3.94
N LEU A 153 51.88 20.45 3.62
CA LEU A 153 52.75 19.29 3.57
C LEU A 153 53.36 19.15 2.18
N VAL A 154 54.68 19.15 2.08
CA VAL A 154 55.43 18.91 0.82
C VAL A 154 56.02 17.50 0.75
N GLY A 155 55.98 16.76 1.86
CA GLY A 155 56.40 15.35 1.94
C GLY A 155 55.75 14.67 3.13
N ALA A 156 55.30 13.43 2.96
CA ALA A 156 54.74 12.56 4.00
C ALA A 156 54.79 11.10 3.51
N ASP A 157 54.69 10.14 4.43
CA ASP A 157 54.61 8.72 4.11
C ASP A 157 53.68 7.95 5.06
N ALA A 158 53.54 6.65 4.83
CA ALA A 158 52.64 5.78 5.58
C ALA A 158 52.99 5.61 7.08
N ALA A 159 54.12 6.17 7.57
CA ALA A 159 54.44 6.23 8.99
C ALA A 159 54.18 7.62 9.62
N THR A 160 53.94 8.64 8.80
CA THR A 160 53.68 10.01 9.24
C THR A 160 52.35 10.10 9.98
N ASN A 161 52.40 10.70 11.18
CA ASN A 161 51.22 11.14 11.93
C ASN A 161 51.27 12.65 12.19
N ILE A 162 50.11 13.27 12.22
CA ILE A 162 49.92 14.65 12.66
C ILE A 162 48.97 14.63 13.86
N THR A 163 49.45 15.09 15.01
CA THR A 163 48.71 15.03 16.27
C THR A 163 48.61 16.41 16.90
N PHE A 164 47.39 16.79 17.29
CA PHE A 164 47.08 17.94 18.12
C PHE A 164 46.60 17.44 19.47
N SER A 165 47.21 17.90 20.55
CA SER A 165 46.91 17.42 21.90
C SER A 165 46.99 18.53 22.95
N GLY A 166 46.30 18.36 24.07
CA GLY A 166 46.34 19.30 25.19
C GLY A 166 44.96 19.61 25.74
N ASN A 167 44.88 20.59 26.63
CA ASN A 167 43.65 20.92 27.38
C ASN A 167 42.92 22.16 26.85
N VAL A 168 43.42 22.82 25.79
CA VAL A 168 42.84 24.02 25.19
C VAL A 168 42.37 23.66 23.78
N GLU A 169 41.22 24.19 23.36
CA GLU A 169 40.67 24.02 22.00
C GLU A 169 41.68 24.49 20.95
N LEU A 170 42.00 23.61 20.00
CA LEU A 170 42.83 23.94 18.84
C LEU A 170 42.09 23.61 17.55
N ASP A 171 41.88 24.64 16.73
CA ASP A 171 41.24 24.50 15.43
C ASP A 171 42.23 24.73 14.29
N VAL A 172 42.07 23.97 13.20
CA VAL A 172 42.86 24.17 11.98
C VAL A 172 41.93 24.49 10.82
N TRP A 173 42.19 25.60 10.15
CA TRP A 173 41.36 25.99 9.01
C TRP A 173 41.66 25.15 7.77
N GLN A 174 42.93 24.99 7.39
CA GLN A 174 43.30 24.21 6.20
C GLN A 174 44.49 23.28 6.42
N ILE A 175 44.40 22.06 5.91
CA ILE A 175 45.53 21.13 5.77
C ILE A 175 45.61 20.72 4.31
N VAL A 176 46.76 20.95 3.69
CA VAL A 176 46.98 20.72 2.25
C VAL A 176 48.23 19.87 2.07
N GLN A 177 48.18 18.83 1.23
CA GLN A 177 49.34 18.02 0.87
C GLN A 177 49.74 18.24 -0.59
N THR A 178 50.73 19.09 -0.83
CA THR A 178 51.23 19.38 -2.18
C THR A 178 52.30 18.41 -2.66
N GLY A 179 52.82 17.53 -1.79
CA GLY A 179 53.78 16.48 -2.16
C GLY A 179 53.87 15.31 -1.17
N GLY A 180 54.61 14.26 -1.55
CA GLY A 180 54.74 13.01 -0.79
C GLY A 180 53.67 11.96 -1.11
N ASP A 181 53.65 10.89 -0.32
CA ASP A 181 52.71 9.77 -0.43
C ASP A 181 51.61 9.87 0.65
N ALA A 182 50.66 8.93 0.64
CA ALA A 182 49.60 8.85 1.65
C ALA A 182 50.19 8.72 3.06
N PHE A 183 49.62 9.44 4.03
CA PHE A 183 50.05 9.37 5.44
C PHE A 183 49.05 8.66 6.34
N ASN A 184 49.51 8.28 7.54
CA ASN A 184 48.78 7.37 8.40
C ASN A 184 47.61 8.05 9.14
N ALA A 185 47.88 9.06 9.96
CA ALA A 185 46.85 9.61 10.84
C ALA A 185 46.90 11.12 11.00
N LEU A 186 45.71 11.70 11.14
CA LEU A 186 45.46 13.06 11.58
C LEU A 186 44.56 13.02 12.83
N LEU A 187 45.08 13.46 13.97
CA LEU A 187 44.44 13.29 15.28
C LEU A 187 44.28 14.66 15.94
N ASN A 188 43.07 15.02 16.36
CA ASN A 188 42.83 16.17 17.23
C ASN A 188 42.18 15.70 18.54
N GLU A 189 43.01 15.62 19.58
CA GLU A 189 42.63 15.20 20.92
C GLU A 189 42.30 16.39 21.83
N THR A 190 42.40 17.62 21.30
CA THR A 190 42.03 18.81 22.08
C THR A 190 40.51 18.91 22.27
N PRO A 191 40.04 19.50 23.39
CA PRO A 191 38.61 19.70 23.61
C PRO A 191 38.01 20.55 22.50
N ARG A 192 36.97 20.04 21.83
CA ARG A 192 36.26 20.71 20.72
C ARG A 192 37.15 21.10 19.51
N GLY A 193 38.35 20.54 19.39
CA GLY A 193 39.26 20.90 18.31
C GLY A 193 38.76 20.52 16.93
N ASP A 194 38.52 21.53 16.09
CA ASP A 194 37.89 21.40 14.78
C ASP A 194 38.91 21.37 13.64
N PHE A 195 38.54 20.71 12.54
CA PHE A 195 39.19 20.89 11.23
C PHE A 195 38.18 21.40 10.21
N VAL A 196 38.49 22.50 9.52
CA VAL A 196 37.55 23.06 8.53
C VAL A 196 37.72 22.44 7.15
N ALA A 197 38.96 22.32 6.65
CA ALA A 197 39.23 21.75 5.34
C ALA A 197 40.55 20.97 5.30
N ILE A 198 40.51 19.78 4.71
CA ILE A 198 41.66 18.89 4.53
C ILE A 198 41.64 18.43 3.07
N ASP A 199 42.68 18.77 2.31
CA ASP A 199 42.86 18.34 0.93
C ASP A 199 44.22 17.66 0.78
N VAL A 200 44.21 16.33 0.69
CA VAL A 200 45.44 15.52 0.79
C VAL A 200 45.52 14.46 -0.29
N VAL A 201 46.75 14.03 -0.61
CA VAL A 201 46.99 12.99 -1.63
C VAL A 201 46.41 11.67 -1.16
N GLY A 202 46.63 11.32 0.11
CA GLY A 202 46.17 10.08 0.72
C GLY A 202 46.19 10.16 2.25
N LEU A 203 45.21 9.56 2.91
CA LEU A 203 45.10 9.54 4.38
C LEU A 203 44.43 8.26 4.86
N ASN A 204 45.03 7.58 5.82
CA ASN A 204 44.46 6.33 6.34
C ASN A 204 43.44 6.56 7.48
N THR A 205 43.67 7.52 8.39
CA THR A 205 42.81 7.73 9.58
C THR A 205 42.66 9.20 9.98
N ILE A 206 41.44 9.59 10.36
CA ILE A 206 41.14 10.82 11.10
C ILE A 206 40.43 10.47 12.41
N ASP A 207 40.86 11.09 13.51
CA ASP A 207 40.14 11.03 14.79
C ASP A 207 40.06 12.42 15.44
N LEU A 208 38.83 12.93 15.60
CA LEU A 208 38.50 14.16 16.35
C LEU A 208 37.67 13.74 17.56
N THR A 209 38.28 13.75 18.75
CA THR A 209 37.64 13.13 19.92
C THR A 209 36.34 13.82 20.32
N THR A 210 36.29 15.15 20.27
CA THR A 210 35.11 15.96 20.65
C THR A 210 34.82 17.11 19.69
N GLY A 211 35.66 17.31 18.67
CA GLY A 211 35.53 18.40 17.69
C GLY A 211 34.75 18.02 16.44
N ASN A 212 34.62 18.99 15.53
CA ASN A 212 33.89 18.90 14.28
C ASN A 212 34.85 18.75 13.08
N LEU A 213 34.38 18.07 12.04
CA LEU A 213 35.01 18.06 10.72
C LEU A 213 34.16 18.88 9.76
N GLY A 214 34.76 19.87 9.10
CA GLY A 214 34.09 20.72 8.12
C GLY A 214 33.41 21.97 8.65
N ARG A 215 33.44 22.18 9.96
CA ARG A 215 32.74 23.28 10.61
C ARG A 215 33.56 23.77 11.79
N THR A 216 33.50 25.08 12.04
CA THR A 216 34.07 25.64 13.27
C THR A 216 33.28 26.86 13.74
N GLU A 217 33.43 27.20 15.01
CA GLU A 217 32.85 28.39 15.61
C GLU A 217 33.84 29.57 15.52
N VAL A 218 33.49 30.59 14.74
CA VAL A 218 34.26 31.85 14.62
C VAL A 218 33.69 32.95 15.51
N VAL A 219 32.44 33.35 15.27
CA VAL A 219 31.67 34.30 16.10
C VAL A 219 30.21 33.86 16.11
N GLU A 220 29.42 34.29 17.10
CA GLU A 220 28.04 33.81 17.31
C GLU A 220 27.15 33.93 16.06
N TRP A 221 27.34 34.99 15.27
CA TRP A 221 26.57 35.29 14.05
C TRP A 221 27.35 35.09 12.74
N GLY A 222 28.52 34.44 12.81
CA GLY A 222 29.41 34.26 11.66
C GLY A 222 29.03 33.07 10.77
N PRO A 223 29.51 33.03 9.51
CA PRO A 223 29.38 31.85 8.67
C PRO A 223 30.10 30.67 9.33
N ARG A 224 29.43 29.51 9.40
CA ARG A 224 29.96 28.29 10.02
C ARG A 224 30.60 27.31 9.03
N LEU A 225 30.33 27.50 7.74
CA LEU A 225 30.98 26.81 6.63
C LEU A 225 31.98 27.79 6.04
N LEU A 226 33.26 27.54 6.27
CA LEU A 226 34.39 28.43 5.93
C LEU A 226 35.37 27.75 4.96
N GLY A 227 35.00 26.60 4.41
CA GLY A 227 35.81 25.83 3.50
C GLY A 227 36.18 26.58 2.21
N PRO A 228 37.33 26.29 1.60
CA PRO A 228 37.66 26.82 0.28
C PRO A 228 36.72 26.26 -0.78
N ASN A 229 36.41 27.06 -1.80
CA ASN A 229 35.72 26.57 -2.99
C ASN A 229 36.77 25.99 -3.95
N LEU A 230 36.77 24.68 -4.10
CA LEU A 230 37.64 23.96 -5.04
C LEU A 230 37.01 23.86 -6.43
N GLY A 231 35.70 24.09 -6.54
CA GLY A 231 34.93 23.88 -7.76
C GLY A 231 34.70 22.39 -8.06
N LEU A 232 33.92 22.12 -9.10
CA LEU A 232 33.66 20.76 -9.59
C LEU A 232 34.37 20.54 -10.93
N GLY A 233 34.64 19.29 -11.28
CA GLY A 233 35.18 18.93 -12.59
C GLY A 233 34.66 17.57 -13.05
N GLY A 234 34.50 17.38 -14.35
CA GLY A 234 34.18 16.07 -14.92
C GLY A 234 35.36 15.10 -14.82
N GLY A 235 35.11 13.92 -14.25
CA GLY A 235 36.12 12.87 -14.04
C GLY A 235 36.86 13.00 -12.70
N PRO A 236 37.83 12.11 -12.41
CA PRO A 236 38.52 12.07 -11.12
C PRO A 236 39.37 13.34 -10.87
N GLY A 237 39.16 13.99 -9.72
CA GLY A 237 39.92 15.17 -9.30
C GLY A 237 41.17 14.78 -8.52
N GLY A 238 42.24 14.37 -9.21
CA GLY A 238 43.44 13.80 -8.58
C GLY A 238 44.48 14.81 -8.05
N MET A 239 44.35 16.11 -8.35
CA MET A 239 45.30 17.14 -7.91
C MET A 239 44.80 17.81 -6.63
N VAL A 240 45.63 17.85 -5.59
CA VAL A 240 45.38 18.66 -4.38
C VAL A 240 45.29 20.14 -4.76
N GLY A 241 44.31 20.85 -4.18
CA GLY A 241 43.91 22.21 -4.55
C GLY A 241 43.14 22.32 -5.87
N GLY A 242 43.00 21.22 -6.62
CA GLY A 242 42.23 21.15 -7.85
C GLY A 242 40.74 20.92 -7.61
N THR A 243 39.96 20.87 -8.69
CA THR A 243 38.52 20.63 -8.63
C THR A 243 38.17 19.29 -7.97
N ILE A 244 37.00 19.23 -7.35
CA ILE A 244 36.41 17.99 -6.85
C ILE A 244 35.80 17.26 -8.05
N GLY A 245 36.28 16.04 -8.31
CA GLY A 245 35.91 15.28 -9.48
C GLY A 245 34.56 14.60 -9.32
N VAL A 246 33.66 14.81 -10.28
CA VAL A 246 32.37 14.14 -10.40
C VAL A 246 32.52 12.97 -11.38
N PRO A 247 32.16 11.73 -10.98
CA PRO A 247 32.35 10.55 -11.82
C PRO A 247 31.39 10.56 -13.03
N ALA A 248 31.88 10.96 -14.20
CA ALA A 248 31.04 11.10 -15.40
C ALA A 248 30.28 9.83 -15.80
N GLY A 249 30.83 8.64 -15.55
CA GLY A 249 30.12 7.38 -15.80
C GLY A 249 28.93 7.15 -14.88
N ALA A 250 28.81 7.90 -13.77
CA ALA A 250 27.79 7.73 -12.73
C ALA A 250 26.67 8.75 -12.83
N ILE A 251 26.76 9.68 -13.77
CA ILE A 251 25.79 10.73 -14.07
C ILE A 251 25.11 10.34 -15.38
N ASP A 252 23.92 10.88 -15.64
CA ASP A 252 23.25 10.76 -16.93
C ASP A 252 24.22 11.10 -18.08
N GLY A 253 24.13 10.31 -19.16
CA GLY A 253 24.88 10.52 -20.39
C GLY A 253 24.54 11.83 -21.09
N ASP A 254 23.44 12.49 -20.71
CA ASP A 254 23.11 13.84 -21.17
C ASP A 254 24.01 14.92 -20.58
N TRP A 255 24.81 14.61 -19.54
CA TRP A 255 25.74 15.55 -18.95
C TRP A 255 26.89 15.94 -19.91
N SER A 256 26.99 17.23 -20.21
CA SER A 256 28.05 17.78 -21.08
C SER A 256 29.42 17.91 -20.41
N GLY A 257 29.51 17.65 -19.10
CA GLY A 257 30.69 17.91 -18.27
C GLY A 257 30.71 19.32 -17.65
N ALA A 258 29.78 20.20 -18.01
CA ALA A 258 29.65 21.54 -17.44
C ALA A 258 28.75 21.57 -16.20
N ILE A 259 28.97 22.54 -15.30
CA ILE A 259 28.32 22.57 -13.97
C ILE A 259 27.08 23.46 -13.96
N PHE A 260 27.23 24.71 -14.41
CA PHE A 260 26.18 25.72 -14.34
C PHE A 260 25.77 26.17 -15.72
N ARG A 261 24.46 26.14 -16.00
CA ARG A 261 23.92 26.62 -17.27
C ARG A 261 24.08 28.14 -17.41
N PRO A 262 24.70 28.63 -18.49
CA PRO A 262 24.69 30.06 -18.81
C PRO A 262 23.27 30.56 -19.07
N ALA A 263 22.92 31.74 -18.57
CA ALA A 263 21.57 32.30 -18.73
C ALA A 263 21.12 32.51 -20.20
N ASN A 264 22.07 32.51 -21.15
CA ASN A 264 21.80 32.62 -22.58
C ASN A 264 21.76 31.27 -23.32
N ASP A 265 22.04 30.16 -22.65
CA ASP A 265 22.00 28.82 -23.24
C ASP A 265 20.62 28.18 -23.04
N VAL A 266 19.86 28.15 -24.13
CA VAL A 266 18.52 27.55 -24.19
C VAL A 266 18.53 26.14 -24.81
N ASN A 267 19.70 25.56 -25.06
CA ASN A 267 19.80 24.24 -25.65
C ASN A 267 19.52 23.16 -24.60
N THR A 268 18.51 22.34 -24.87
CA THR A 268 18.09 21.21 -24.02
C THR A 268 18.06 19.90 -24.81
N ALA A 269 18.95 19.77 -25.81
CA ALA A 269 19.14 18.53 -26.54
C ALA A 269 19.95 17.53 -25.69
N GLY A 270 19.76 16.22 -25.93
CA GLY A 270 20.57 15.20 -25.25
C GLY A 270 22.07 15.44 -25.40
N GLY A 271 22.82 15.23 -24.33
CA GLY A 271 24.27 15.51 -24.23
C GLY A 271 24.65 16.96 -23.94
N THR A 272 23.68 17.86 -23.69
CA THR A 272 23.95 19.29 -23.41
C THR A 272 23.58 19.74 -22.01
N ALA A 273 23.30 18.81 -21.09
CA ALA A 273 22.92 19.12 -19.73
C ALA A 273 24.09 19.64 -18.89
N TYR A 274 23.76 20.47 -17.91
CA TYR A 274 24.65 20.98 -16.87
C TYR A 274 24.24 20.35 -15.52
N LEU A 275 25.17 20.19 -14.58
CA LEU A 275 24.84 19.56 -13.27
C LEU A 275 23.77 20.32 -12.48
N ASP A 276 23.62 21.63 -12.65
CA ASP A 276 22.53 22.40 -12.04
C ASP A 276 21.15 22.12 -12.66
N ASP A 277 21.11 21.60 -13.89
CA ASP A 277 19.88 21.17 -14.55
C ASP A 277 19.43 19.77 -14.11
N ILE A 278 20.37 18.81 -14.06
CA ILE A 278 20.11 17.36 -13.88
C ILE A 278 20.47 16.84 -12.49
N GLY A 279 21.24 17.60 -11.71
CA GLY A 279 21.67 17.23 -10.36
C GLY A 279 23.12 16.77 -10.28
N GLY A 280 23.68 16.77 -9.07
CA GLY A 280 25.05 16.33 -8.79
C GLY A 280 25.24 15.85 -7.33
N PRO A 281 26.25 14.98 -7.09
CA PRO A 281 26.42 14.29 -5.81
C PRO A 281 26.95 15.16 -4.67
N PHE A 282 27.56 16.31 -4.97
CA PHE A 282 28.12 17.26 -4.00
C PHE A 282 28.28 18.64 -4.64
N ASP A 283 28.47 19.67 -3.80
CA ASP A 283 28.85 21.01 -4.24
C ASP A 283 30.38 21.20 -4.35
N GLY A 284 30.83 22.38 -4.79
CA GLY A 284 32.25 22.69 -5.01
C GLY A 284 33.01 23.18 -3.77
N PHE A 285 32.35 23.36 -2.63
CA PHE A 285 33.00 23.81 -1.40
C PHE A 285 33.56 22.62 -0.63
N LEU A 286 34.78 22.75 -0.11
CA LEU A 286 35.38 21.75 0.75
C LEU A 286 35.21 22.14 2.22
N ASN A 287 34.13 21.66 2.84
CA ASN A 287 33.89 21.79 4.27
C ASN A 287 34.11 20.42 4.92
N GLY A 288 35.35 19.95 4.96
CA GLY A 288 35.69 18.66 5.57
C GLY A 288 36.95 18.05 4.97
N LEU A 289 36.86 16.81 4.48
CA LEU A 289 37.97 16.02 3.95
C LEU A 289 37.78 15.72 2.47
N VAL A 290 38.83 15.97 1.68
CA VAL A 290 39.05 15.40 0.35
C VAL A 290 40.35 14.59 0.35
N VAL A 291 40.25 13.33 -0.08
CA VAL A 291 41.39 12.44 -0.29
C VAL A 291 41.50 12.14 -1.79
N ARG A 292 42.60 12.57 -2.41
CA ARG A 292 42.77 12.52 -3.86
C ARG A 292 42.97 11.11 -4.41
N THR A 293 43.62 10.24 -3.64
CA THR A 293 43.92 8.85 -4.04
C THR A 293 43.92 7.90 -2.84
N GLY A 294 43.66 6.61 -3.11
CA GLY A 294 43.72 5.56 -2.08
C GLY A 294 42.45 5.38 -1.27
N ASN A 295 42.58 4.63 -0.17
CA ASN A 295 41.49 4.26 0.74
C ASN A 295 41.63 5.02 2.05
N VAL A 296 40.50 5.22 2.74
CA VAL A 296 40.46 5.72 4.12
C VAL A 296 39.91 4.61 4.99
N ALA A 297 40.71 4.15 5.96
CA ALA A 297 40.29 3.09 6.87
C ALA A 297 39.27 3.61 7.90
N GLN A 298 39.45 4.83 8.41
CA GLN A 298 38.62 5.33 9.48
C GLN A 298 38.54 6.86 9.53
N VAL A 299 37.32 7.38 9.70
CA VAL A 299 37.05 8.78 10.07
C VAL A 299 36.16 8.78 11.31
N ARG A 300 36.65 9.34 12.40
CA ARG A 300 35.95 9.40 13.69
C ARG A 300 35.83 10.85 14.13
N VAL A 301 34.62 11.29 14.43
CA VAL A 301 34.33 12.67 14.79
C VAL A 301 33.35 12.71 15.96
N GLY A 302 33.69 13.44 17.03
CA GLY A 302 32.83 13.66 18.19
C GLY A 302 31.66 14.61 17.90
N GLY A 303 31.87 15.63 17.06
CA GLY A 303 30.85 16.60 16.69
C GLY A 303 30.17 16.34 15.35
N VAL A 304 29.94 17.42 14.59
CA VAL A 304 29.39 17.43 13.23
C VAL A 304 30.41 16.97 12.20
N VAL A 305 29.92 16.28 11.17
CA VAL A 305 30.69 15.96 9.96
C VAL A 305 30.13 16.69 8.74
N GLY A 306 30.97 17.48 8.09
CA GLY A 306 30.75 18.04 6.77
C GLY A 306 31.07 17.03 5.67
N ASP A 307 31.97 17.39 4.76
CA ASP A 307 32.32 16.60 3.58
C ASP A 307 33.36 15.53 3.90
N VAL A 308 33.21 14.35 3.32
CA VAL A 308 34.19 13.26 3.34
C VAL A 308 34.21 12.64 1.94
N ILE A 309 35.12 13.10 1.10
CA ILE A 309 35.13 12.81 -0.34
C ILE A 309 36.43 12.10 -0.73
N LEU A 310 36.31 10.87 -1.26
CA LEU A 310 37.43 10.11 -1.81
C LEU A 310 37.36 10.15 -3.34
N GLN A 311 38.41 10.67 -3.97
CA GLN A 311 38.52 10.87 -5.42
C GLN A 311 39.28 9.74 -6.13
N GLY A 312 39.81 8.75 -5.39
CA GLY A 312 40.40 7.55 -5.97
C GLY A 312 39.34 6.73 -6.72
N GLY A 313 39.64 6.29 -7.94
CA GLY A 313 38.67 5.56 -8.79
C GLY A 313 38.09 4.28 -8.18
N ASP A 314 38.86 3.61 -7.31
CA ASP A 314 38.43 2.46 -6.49
C ASP A 314 38.50 2.76 -4.98
N GLY A 315 38.55 4.05 -4.61
CA GLY A 315 38.72 4.51 -3.24
C GLY A 315 37.61 3.97 -2.33
N THR A 316 38.00 3.31 -1.24
CA THR A 316 37.10 2.72 -0.27
C THR A 316 37.16 3.47 1.05
N LEU A 317 36.01 3.99 1.50
CA LEU A 317 35.81 4.46 2.87
C LEU A 317 35.35 3.27 3.72
N THR A 318 36.23 2.77 4.59
CA THR A 318 35.93 1.58 5.39
C THR A 318 35.00 1.89 6.55
N GLU A 319 35.25 2.98 7.28
CA GLU A 319 34.39 3.37 8.39
C GLU A 319 34.35 4.90 8.57
N LEU A 320 33.14 5.44 8.71
CA LEU A 320 32.87 6.78 9.23
C LEU A 320 31.97 6.65 10.47
N VAL A 321 32.41 7.20 11.60
CA VAL A 321 31.62 7.25 12.84
C VAL A 321 31.48 8.70 13.29
N VAL A 322 30.24 9.15 13.39
CA VAL A 322 29.87 10.49 13.86
C VAL A 322 29.30 10.42 15.27
N ASN A 323 29.58 11.44 16.07
CA ASN A 323 29.21 11.52 17.48
C ASN A 323 29.79 10.36 18.31
N THR A 324 31.10 10.20 18.17
CA THR A 324 31.89 9.10 18.76
C THR A 324 32.04 9.16 20.27
N ASP A 325 31.91 10.34 20.86
CA ASP A 325 31.91 10.56 22.31
C ASP A 325 30.55 10.31 22.97
N ASN A 326 29.52 10.07 22.14
CA ASN A 326 28.15 9.81 22.54
C ASN A 326 27.48 10.95 23.32
N PHE A 327 27.83 12.20 22.99
CA PHE A 327 27.33 13.36 23.70
C PHE A 327 26.95 14.51 22.75
N THR A 328 25.66 14.83 22.68
CA THR A 328 25.18 16.02 21.98
C THR A 328 24.72 17.09 22.97
N PRO A 329 25.33 18.29 22.98
CA PRO A 329 24.83 19.43 23.74
C PRO A 329 23.40 19.83 23.34
N ILE A 330 22.66 20.43 24.28
CA ILE A 330 21.29 20.89 24.02
C ILE A 330 21.28 21.94 22.90
N GLY A 331 20.47 21.71 21.87
CA GLY A 331 20.34 22.62 20.73
C GLY A 331 21.39 22.44 19.63
N GLU A 332 22.34 21.53 19.83
CA GLU A 332 23.30 21.12 18.81
C GLU A 332 22.80 19.88 18.05
N PHE A 333 23.48 19.62 16.94
CA PHE A 333 23.26 18.44 16.10
C PHE A 333 24.64 17.87 15.84
N HIS A 334 24.91 16.64 16.25
CA HIS A 334 26.17 15.93 15.98
C HIS A 334 25.88 14.78 15.03
N GLY A 335 25.71 15.15 13.76
CA GLY A 335 25.46 14.23 12.65
C GLY A 335 26.12 14.73 11.38
N ILE A 336 25.72 14.17 10.25
CA ILE A 336 26.27 14.52 8.94
C ILE A 336 25.47 15.67 8.32
N VAL A 337 26.16 16.72 7.89
CA VAL A 337 25.59 17.88 7.19
C VAL A 337 26.19 18.10 5.79
N GLY A 338 27.37 17.54 5.51
CA GLY A 338 28.01 17.61 4.20
C GLY A 338 27.87 16.32 3.39
N SER A 339 28.69 16.19 2.36
CA SER A 339 28.62 15.09 1.41
C SER A 339 29.66 14.02 1.71
N VAL A 340 29.21 12.80 1.98
CA VAL A 340 30.06 11.61 2.11
C VAL A 340 30.08 10.90 0.77
N TYR A 341 31.23 10.85 0.11
CA TYR A 341 31.40 10.26 -1.21
C TYR A 341 32.66 9.39 -1.30
N ALA A 342 32.53 8.20 -1.91
CA ALA A 342 33.65 7.35 -2.29
C ALA A 342 33.24 6.44 -3.47
N ALA A 343 34.18 5.70 -4.05
CA ALA A 343 33.80 4.62 -4.98
C ALA A 343 33.03 3.53 -4.21
N ASN A 344 33.54 3.13 -3.04
CA ASN A 344 32.91 2.17 -2.16
C ASN A 344 32.85 2.69 -0.72
N ILE A 345 31.72 2.50 -0.05
CA ILE A 345 31.52 2.83 1.36
C ILE A 345 31.13 1.56 2.09
N VAL A 346 31.93 1.14 3.08
CA VAL A 346 31.64 -0.06 3.86
C VAL A 346 30.68 0.26 5.00
N ARG A 347 31.00 1.23 5.86
CA ARG A 347 30.15 1.56 7.01
C ARG A 347 30.10 3.06 7.30
N VAL A 348 28.89 3.57 7.51
CA VAL A 348 28.66 4.93 8.05
C VAL A 348 27.73 4.86 9.26
N GLU A 349 28.16 5.43 10.37
CA GLU A 349 27.35 5.66 11.56
C GLU A 349 27.05 7.15 11.71
N VAL A 350 25.78 7.53 11.52
CA VAL A 350 25.37 8.93 11.29
C VAL A 350 25.25 9.79 12.56
N GLY A 351 25.59 9.27 13.73
CA GLY A 351 25.38 9.98 15.00
C GLY A 351 23.90 10.33 15.20
N ASP A 352 23.62 11.63 15.36
CA ASP A 352 22.27 12.17 15.55
C ASP A 352 21.42 12.18 14.26
N GLY A 353 22.03 11.93 13.10
CA GLY A 353 21.29 11.88 11.85
C GLY A 353 22.06 12.30 10.61
N LEU A 354 21.36 12.28 9.49
CA LEU A 354 21.80 12.81 8.20
C LEU A 354 20.90 13.97 7.84
N ARG A 355 21.44 15.18 7.74
CA ARG A 355 20.68 16.39 7.43
C ARG A 355 20.94 16.82 5.98
N GLY A 356 20.08 16.39 5.07
CA GLY A 356 20.18 16.76 3.65
C GLY A 356 19.43 18.01 3.26
N ASP A 357 19.74 18.49 2.06
CA ASP A 357 18.98 19.52 1.35
C ASP A 357 17.82 18.94 0.55
N GLN A 358 16.64 19.55 0.64
CA GLN A 358 15.46 19.05 -0.07
C GLN A 358 15.29 19.63 -1.48
N TYR A 359 15.97 20.74 -1.80
CA TYR A 359 15.65 21.56 -2.98
C TYR A 359 16.87 22.10 -3.74
N ALA A 360 18.01 21.41 -3.67
CA ALA A 360 19.21 21.78 -4.41
C ALA A 360 19.55 20.71 -5.47
N PRO A 361 19.95 21.12 -6.69
CA PRO A 361 20.42 20.18 -7.71
C PRO A 361 21.79 19.61 -7.31
N LEU A 362 22.69 20.44 -6.76
CA LEU A 362 23.94 19.98 -6.17
C LEU A 362 23.68 19.62 -4.72
N SER A 363 23.80 18.34 -4.39
CA SER A 363 23.36 17.85 -3.09
C SER A 363 24.35 18.17 -1.97
N SER A 364 23.81 18.41 -0.78
CA SER A 364 24.54 18.49 0.49
C SER A 364 23.83 17.62 1.52
N GLY A 365 24.57 17.10 2.51
CA GLY A 365 24.03 16.17 3.50
C GLY A 365 23.61 14.84 2.89
N THR A 366 24.54 14.20 2.18
CA THR A 366 24.31 12.95 1.44
C THR A 366 25.37 11.90 1.74
N ILE A 367 25.01 10.64 1.52
CA ILE A 367 25.93 9.50 1.52
C ILE A 367 25.80 8.85 0.16
N MET A 368 26.78 9.08 -0.71
CA MET A 368 26.75 8.62 -2.09
C MET A 368 27.97 7.75 -2.42
N ALA A 369 27.76 6.73 -3.25
CA ALA A 369 28.87 5.92 -3.77
C ALA A 369 28.77 5.70 -5.27
N ALA A 370 29.89 5.86 -6.00
CA ALA A 370 29.92 5.53 -7.43
C ALA A 370 29.66 4.04 -7.69
N ASN A 371 29.98 3.18 -6.73
CA ASN A 371 29.70 1.75 -6.79
C ASN A 371 28.73 1.30 -5.69
N GLN A 372 29.21 1.09 -4.45
CA GLN A 372 28.43 0.40 -3.41
C GLN A 372 28.50 1.10 -2.04
N ILE A 373 27.38 1.06 -1.32
CA ILE A 373 27.26 1.35 0.10
C ILE A 373 26.85 0.06 0.81
N ILE A 374 27.72 -0.52 1.63
CA ILE A 374 27.41 -1.78 2.33
C ILE A 374 26.47 -1.51 3.51
N GLU A 375 26.75 -0.50 4.34
CA GLU A 375 25.97 -0.23 5.54
C GLU A 375 25.91 1.25 5.95
N VAL A 376 24.71 1.72 6.29
CA VAL A 376 24.45 2.98 7.01
C VAL A 376 23.62 2.70 8.27
N THR A 377 24.11 3.13 9.43
CA THR A 377 23.47 2.92 10.74
C THR A 377 23.21 4.23 11.49
N GLY A 378 22.12 4.29 12.27
CA GLY A 378 21.85 5.40 13.19
C GLY A 378 21.07 4.96 14.44
N GLY A 379 21.28 5.67 15.56
CA GLY A 379 20.56 5.47 16.84
C GLY A 379 20.79 4.10 17.52
N THR A 380 21.88 3.45 17.16
CA THR A 380 22.41 2.19 17.73
C THR A 380 22.79 2.30 19.21
N PHE A 381 23.16 3.49 19.68
CA PHE A 381 23.47 3.75 21.09
C PHE A 381 22.21 3.99 21.93
N ALA A 382 22.15 3.39 23.11
CA ALA A 382 21.00 3.47 23.99
C ALA A 382 20.66 4.93 24.37
N GLY A 383 19.42 5.34 24.11
CA GLY A 383 18.92 6.68 24.42
C GLY A 383 19.15 7.73 23.32
N ARG A 384 19.91 7.41 22.26
CA ARG A 384 20.07 8.31 21.10
C ARG A 384 18.87 8.17 20.16
N THR A 385 18.42 9.30 19.62
CA THR A 385 17.44 9.36 18.53
C THR A 385 18.14 9.90 17.29
N ALA A 386 18.11 9.15 16.19
CA ALA A 386 18.72 9.59 14.93
C ALA A 386 17.67 9.92 13.86
N ASN A 387 17.80 11.05 13.18
CA ASN A 387 16.89 11.41 12.09
C ASN A 387 17.62 11.46 10.75
N ILE A 388 17.12 10.72 9.77
CA ILE A 388 17.67 10.71 8.40
C ILE A 388 16.72 11.52 7.53
N SER A 389 17.20 12.64 6.99
CA SER A 389 16.48 13.52 6.06
C SER A 389 17.25 13.83 4.78
N GLY A 390 18.39 13.18 4.58
CA GLY A 390 19.21 13.31 3.38
C GLY A 390 19.10 12.12 2.44
N ARG A 391 20.06 12.04 1.52
CA ARG A 391 20.11 11.02 0.47
C ARG A 391 21.13 9.94 0.81
N ILE A 392 20.75 8.68 0.62
CA ILE A 392 21.65 7.51 0.66
C ILE A 392 21.55 6.84 -0.69
N TRP A 393 22.59 6.94 -1.52
CA TRP A 393 22.46 6.63 -2.94
C TRP A 393 23.71 5.96 -3.54
N ALA A 394 23.55 4.93 -4.37
CA ALA A 394 24.69 4.27 -5.00
C ALA A 394 24.46 3.96 -6.49
N ALA A 395 25.45 4.25 -7.33
CA ALA A 395 25.36 4.11 -8.78
C ALA A 395 25.71 2.74 -9.36
N ASN A 396 26.39 1.88 -8.59
CA ASN A 396 26.68 0.50 -8.98
C ASN A 396 27.47 0.36 -10.30
N LEU A 397 28.44 1.26 -10.55
CA LEU A 397 29.17 1.32 -11.81
C LEU A 397 30.22 0.24 -12.06
N ALA A 398 30.84 -0.30 -11.00
CA ALA A 398 32.00 -1.18 -11.15
C ALA A 398 32.14 -2.14 -9.96
N ASN A 399 31.82 -3.43 -10.17
CA ASN A 399 31.88 -4.52 -9.18
C ASN A 399 33.32 -4.90 -8.74
N THR A 400 34.12 -3.96 -8.23
CA THR A 400 35.52 -4.23 -7.83
C THR A 400 35.66 -4.78 -6.40
N VAL A 401 34.67 -4.57 -5.52
CA VAL A 401 34.74 -4.98 -4.09
C VAL A 401 33.88 -6.20 -3.73
N ASN A 402 32.96 -6.63 -4.61
CA ASN A 402 32.26 -7.91 -4.48
C ASN A 402 31.73 -8.42 -5.84
N PRO A 403 31.58 -9.74 -6.04
CA PRO A 403 31.19 -10.33 -7.31
C PRO A 403 29.75 -10.00 -7.71
N VAL A 404 29.48 -10.14 -9.01
CA VAL A 404 28.15 -10.03 -9.66
C VAL A 404 27.03 -10.56 -8.75
N GLY A 405 26.10 -9.69 -8.34
CA GLY A 405 24.99 -10.02 -7.45
C GLY A 405 24.98 -9.26 -6.11
N THR A 406 25.99 -8.46 -5.79
CA THR A 406 25.96 -7.58 -4.61
C THR A 406 25.00 -6.39 -4.77
N PRO A 407 24.33 -5.96 -3.69
CA PRO A 407 23.46 -4.78 -3.71
C PRO A 407 24.27 -3.49 -3.89
N ALA A 408 23.68 -2.51 -4.55
CA ALA A 408 24.25 -1.16 -4.64
C ALA A 408 24.17 -0.47 -3.27
N VAL A 409 23.02 -0.58 -2.60
CA VAL A 409 22.84 -0.21 -1.20
C VAL A 409 22.51 -1.49 -0.43
N GLY A 410 23.42 -1.93 0.44
CA GLY A 410 23.29 -3.15 1.24
C GLY A 410 22.25 -2.98 2.34
N ARG A 411 22.60 -2.29 3.42
CA ARG A 411 21.69 -2.07 4.56
C ARG A 411 21.64 -0.62 4.99
N THR A 412 20.43 -0.08 5.12
CA THR A 412 20.16 1.10 5.95
C THR A 412 19.41 0.65 7.20
N PHE A 413 19.94 0.98 8.37
CA PHE A 413 19.39 0.57 9.65
C PHE A 413 19.28 1.75 10.61
N LEU A 414 18.07 2.00 11.08
CA LEU A 414 17.78 3.05 12.05
C LEU A 414 17.11 2.45 13.28
N GLN A 415 17.69 2.69 14.46
CA GLN A 415 17.11 2.28 15.74
C GLN A 415 16.78 3.53 16.54
N ASN A 416 15.52 3.73 16.90
CA ASN A 416 15.00 4.93 17.57
C ASN A 416 15.27 6.21 16.74
N GLY A 417 14.24 6.72 16.06
CA GLY A 417 14.47 7.79 15.10
C GLY A 417 13.36 7.92 14.09
N ASN A 418 13.60 8.66 13.01
CA ASN A 418 12.73 8.64 11.85
C ASN A 418 13.52 8.84 10.56
N TYR A 419 13.09 8.17 9.50
CA TYR A 419 13.36 8.60 8.13
C TYR A 419 12.31 9.66 7.79
N VAL A 420 12.73 10.90 7.56
CA VAL A 420 11.85 12.04 7.31
C VAL A 420 12.36 12.79 6.10
N ASP A 421 11.62 12.77 5.00
CA ASP A 421 12.07 13.32 3.73
C ASP A 421 13.40 12.68 3.23
N ALA A 422 13.69 11.45 3.67
CA ALA A 422 14.87 10.70 3.25
C ALA A 422 14.67 10.13 1.85
N THR A 423 15.74 10.05 1.06
CA THR A 423 15.74 9.31 -0.21
C THR A 423 16.80 8.23 -0.16
N ILE A 424 16.40 6.98 -0.31
CA ILE A 424 17.31 5.82 -0.33
C ILE A 424 17.20 5.17 -1.70
N GLY A 425 18.30 5.03 -2.44
CA GLY A 425 18.19 4.39 -3.74
C GLY A 425 19.44 3.92 -4.44
N ALA A 426 19.21 3.25 -5.56
CA ALA A 426 20.23 2.64 -6.40
C ALA A 426 20.01 2.99 -7.88
N GLY A 427 20.86 3.85 -8.43
CA GLY A 427 20.74 4.43 -9.77
C GLY A 427 21.86 5.43 -10.04
N LEU A 428 21.87 6.09 -11.20
CA LEU A 428 22.84 7.17 -11.46
C LEU A 428 22.79 8.23 -10.35
N LEU A 429 23.93 8.85 -10.01
CA LEU A 429 24.11 9.74 -8.85
C LEU A 429 23.31 11.04 -8.93
N ASP A 430 22.76 11.35 -10.08
CA ASP A 430 21.85 12.45 -10.38
C ASP A 430 20.37 12.00 -10.41
N GLY A 431 20.08 10.70 -10.45
CA GLY A 431 18.72 10.15 -10.58
C GLY A 431 17.76 10.44 -9.41
N PHE A 432 18.23 11.09 -8.35
CA PHE A 432 17.37 11.66 -7.31
C PHE A 432 16.66 12.94 -7.78
N TRP A 433 17.31 13.70 -8.67
CA TRP A 433 16.80 14.93 -9.26
C TRP A 433 16.12 14.57 -10.59
N ILE A 434 15.02 15.25 -10.88
CA ILE A 434 14.34 15.10 -12.17
C ILE A 434 14.36 16.49 -12.78
N SER A 435 15.09 16.67 -13.88
CA SER A 435 15.04 17.93 -14.61
C SER A 435 13.68 18.11 -15.29
N VAL A 436 13.14 19.32 -15.21
CA VAL A 436 11.94 19.70 -15.97
C VAL A 436 12.26 19.85 -17.47
N SER A 437 13.53 20.09 -17.81
CA SER A 437 13.96 20.49 -19.15
C SER A 437 14.38 19.31 -20.05
N TYR A 438 14.79 18.18 -19.45
CA TYR A 438 15.44 17.08 -20.16
C TYR A 438 14.60 15.79 -20.26
N ASP A 439 13.39 15.78 -19.73
CA ASP A 439 12.53 14.57 -19.67
C ASP A 439 13.29 13.37 -19.09
N ASP A 440 14.08 13.63 -18.04
CA ASP A 440 15.02 12.66 -17.48
C ASP A 440 14.29 11.38 -17.05
N ALA A 441 14.70 10.26 -17.64
CA ALA A 441 14.28 8.97 -17.15
C ALA A 441 15.14 8.60 -15.93
N ARG A 442 14.51 8.47 -14.76
CA ARG A 442 15.18 7.89 -13.57
C ARG A 442 15.69 6.50 -13.92
N THR A 443 17.01 6.38 -14.09
CA THR A 443 17.67 5.13 -14.45
C THR A 443 18.12 4.41 -13.18
N PHE A 444 17.46 3.30 -12.85
CA PHE A 444 17.83 2.44 -11.73
C PHE A 444 18.80 1.36 -12.20
N THR A 445 20.01 1.35 -11.64
CA THR A 445 21.14 0.51 -12.09
C THR A 445 21.46 -0.63 -11.11
N GLY A 446 20.80 -0.66 -9.95
CA GLY A 446 21.18 -1.57 -8.87
C GLY A 446 20.05 -1.95 -7.91
N THR A 447 20.40 -2.84 -6.97
CA THR A 447 19.49 -3.36 -5.95
C THR A 447 19.70 -2.63 -4.62
N VAL A 448 18.60 -2.28 -3.94
CA VAL A 448 18.59 -1.92 -2.51
C VAL A 448 18.25 -3.19 -1.74
N ASP A 449 19.16 -3.73 -0.95
CA ASP A 449 18.91 -5.01 -0.27
C ASP A 449 17.99 -4.84 0.93
N ARG A 450 18.36 -3.99 1.91
CA ARG A 450 17.54 -3.81 3.12
C ARG A 450 17.40 -2.35 3.55
N VAL A 451 16.15 -1.94 3.77
CA VAL A 451 15.80 -0.73 4.52
C VAL A 451 15.08 -1.13 5.79
N THR A 452 15.70 -0.88 6.94
CA THR A 452 15.20 -1.32 8.25
C THR A 452 15.06 -0.16 9.23
N GLY A 453 13.95 -0.14 9.96
CA GLY A 453 13.71 0.79 11.07
C GLY A 453 13.18 0.04 12.29
N THR A 454 13.74 0.28 13.47
CA THR A 454 13.21 -0.21 14.75
C THR A 454 12.85 0.98 15.63
N ASN A 455 11.60 1.07 16.08
CA ASN A 455 11.03 2.28 16.69
C ASN A 455 11.27 3.51 15.80
N ALA A 456 11.12 3.34 14.49
CA ALA A 456 11.39 4.38 13.52
C ALA A 456 10.35 4.42 12.41
N ASN A 457 9.80 5.60 12.14
CA ASN A 457 8.84 5.78 11.05
C ASN A 457 9.57 6.07 9.74
N PHE A 458 8.91 5.74 8.64
CA PHE A 458 9.29 6.14 7.29
C PHE A 458 8.24 7.13 6.79
N PHE A 459 8.56 8.42 6.91
CA PHE A 459 7.61 9.52 6.71
C PHE A 459 8.07 10.45 5.60
N ARG A 460 7.21 10.73 4.62
CA ARG A 460 7.51 11.55 3.43
C ARG A 460 8.81 11.15 2.72
N SER A 461 9.20 9.88 2.85
CA SER A 461 10.50 9.38 2.39
C SER A 461 10.32 8.51 1.15
N GLU A 462 11.38 8.30 0.40
CA GLU A 462 11.38 7.50 -0.83
C GLU A 462 12.42 6.37 -0.75
N VAL A 463 12.03 5.17 -1.19
CA VAL A 463 12.97 4.08 -1.51
C VAL A 463 12.82 3.72 -2.98
N LEU A 464 13.94 3.77 -3.73
CA LEU A 464 13.95 3.61 -5.18
C LEU A 464 15.06 2.63 -5.62
N GLY A 465 14.77 1.72 -6.54
CA GLY A 465 15.82 0.86 -7.10
C GLY A 465 15.33 -0.07 -8.20
N GLN A 466 16.26 -0.81 -8.82
CA GLN A 466 15.91 -1.81 -9.82
C GLN A 466 15.22 -3.00 -9.16
N ASN A 467 15.80 -3.52 -8.07
CA ASN A 467 15.13 -4.43 -7.14
C ASN A 467 15.23 -3.89 -5.72
N ILE A 468 14.26 -4.24 -4.87
CA ILE A 468 14.30 -3.94 -3.44
C ILE A 468 13.97 -5.20 -2.65
N ASN A 469 14.95 -5.81 -1.97
CA ASN A 469 14.76 -7.16 -1.39
C ASN A 469 13.94 -7.13 -0.08
N GLU A 470 14.18 -6.17 0.80
CA GLU A 470 13.49 -6.11 2.09
C GLU A 470 13.28 -4.66 2.55
N PHE A 471 12.04 -4.37 2.96
CA PHE A 471 11.68 -3.14 3.67
C PHE A 471 10.96 -3.52 4.96
N ASN A 472 11.53 -3.18 6.11
CA ASN A 472 11.03 -3.67 7.39
C ASN A 472 11.05 -2.58 8.48
N LEU A 473 9.87 -2.19 8.95
CA LEU A 473 9.69 -1.28 10.08
C LEU A 473 9.09 -2.01 11.29
N VAL A 474 9.93 -2.26 12.29
CA VAL A 474 9.57 -2.82 13.58
C VAL A 474 9.11 -1.68 14.49
N SER A 475 7.85 -1.69 14.93
CA SER A 475 7.26 -0.62 15.74
C SER A 475 7.31 0.77 15.08
N GLY A 476 7.31 0.81 13.74
CA GLY A 476 7.23 2.02 12.93
C GLY A 476 6.17 1.96 11.82
N PHE A 477 5.76 3.12 11.30
CA PHE A 477 4.77 3.25 10.24
C PHE A 477 5.40 3.61 8.90
N PHE A 478 4.83 3.07 7.81
CA PHE A 478 5.01 3.61 6.46
C PHE A 478 3.95 4.70 6.26
N ASP A 479 4.39 5.95 6.09
CA ASP A 479 3.50 7.11 6.19
C ASP A 479 3.78 8.12 5.09
N ALA A 480 2.79 8.36 4.22
CA ALA A 480 2.87 9.36 3.15
C ALA A 480 4.18 9.27 2.34
N SER A 481 4.62 8.04 2.07
CA SER A 481 5.93 7.72 1.52
C SER A 481 5.82 6.97 0.20
N ARG A 482 6.92 6.93 -0.56
CA ARG A 482 6.99 6.23 -1.85
C ARG A 482 7.96 5.07 -1.80
N PHE A 483 7.51 3.93 -2.30
CA PHE A 483 8.34 2.76 -2.56
C PHE A 483 8.25 2.45 -4.06
N ASN A 484 9.39 2.36 -4.75
CA ASN A 484 9.42 2.08 -6.18
C ASN A 484 10.52 1.08 -6.54
N ALA A 485 10.12 -0.12 -6.96
CA ALA A 485 11.03 -1.10 -7.55
C ALA A 485 10.70 -1.28 -9.03
N GLN A 486 11.68 -1.05 -9.91
CA GLN A 486 11.48 -1.18 -11.36
C GLN A 486 11.18 -2.63 -11.77
N ASN A 487 11.82 -3.60 -11.12
CA ASN A 487 11.61 -5.03 -11.34
C ASN A 487 10.94 -5.63 -10.10
N ASN A 488 11.69 -6.37 -9.28
CA ASN A 488 11.13 -7.15 -8.18
C ASN A 488 11.27 -6.43 -6.85
N ALA A 489 10.27 -6.61 -5.99
CA ALA A 489 10.35 -6.28 -4.58
C ALA A 489 10.14 -7.54 -3.74
N GLY A 490 10.89 -7.71 -2.65
CA GLY A 490 10.68 -8.81 -1.74
C GLY A 490 9.56 -8.53 -0.74
N THR A 491 9.87 -8.48 0.55
CA THR A 491 8.84 -8.27 1.59
C THR A 491 8.85 -6.84 2.09
N ILE A 492 7.66 -6.24 2.14
CA ILE A 492 7.42 -4.92 2.74
C ILE A 492 6.63 -5.15 4.04
N THR A 493 7.22 -4.79 5.18
CA THR A 493 6.62 -4.93 6.50
C THR A 493 6.66 -3.63 7.28
N ALA A 494 5.55 -3.25 7.90
CA ALA A 494 5.46 -2.11 8.83
C ALA A 494 4.43 -2.37 9.93
N THR A 495 4.44 -1.60 11.03
CA THR A 495 3.35 -1.66 12.03
C THR A 495 2.00 -1.34 11.42
N GLY A 496 1.99 -0.39 10.48
CA GLY A 496 0.86 -0.05 9.65
C GLY A 496 1.28 0.88 8.51
N TYR A 497 0.37 1.06 7.57
CA TYR A 497 0.50 1.91 6.40
C TYR A 497 -0.59 2.96 6.47
N ARG A 498 -0.22 4.23 6.25
CA ARG A 498 -1.16 5.34 6.33
C ARG A 498 -0.71 6.51 5.47
N ASN A 499 -1.60 7.48 5.33
CA ASN A 499 -1.24 8.79 4.84
C ASN A 499 -1.71 9.84 5.84
N SER A 500 -0.82 10.25 6.75
CA SER A 500 -1.10 11.30 7.75
C SER A 500 -1.18 12.70 7.14
N THR A 501 -0.71 12.89 5.90
CA THR A 501 -0.73 14.19 5.21
C THR A 501 -2.04 14.45 4.45
N LEU A 502 -2.98 13.51 4.45
CA LEU A 502 -4.23 13.60 3.69
C LEU A 502 -5.10 14.81 4.07
N SER A 503 -4.92 15.36 5.27
CA SER A 503 -5.61 16.58 5.76
C SER A 503 -4.73 17.83 5.74
N GLY A 504 -3.52 17.73 5.18
CA GLY A 504 -2.59 18.86 5.03
C GLY A 504 -2.96 19.78 3.88
N THR A 505 -2.22 20.88 3.75
CA THR A 505 -2.27 21.78 2.60
C THR A 505 -1.62 21.14 1.35
N ASP A 506 -1.81 21.73 0.15
CA ASP A 506 -1.32 21.15 -1.11
C ASP A 506 0.20 20.88 -1.12
N PHE A 507 1.00 21.66 -0.38
CA PHE A 507 2.44 21.46 -0.23
C PHE A 507 2.83 20.42 0.83
N GLU A 508 1.88 20.03 1.69
CA GLU A 508 2.06 18.99 2.71
C GLU A 508 1.56 17.63 2.23
N PHE A 509 0.61 17.61 1.30
CA PHE A 509 0.05 16.39 0.74
C PHE A 509 1.13 15.59 0.01
N ARG A 510 1.42 14.41 0.55
CA ARG A 510 2.29 13.41 -0.06
C ARG A 510 1.50 12.11 -0.21
N PRO A 511 1.59 11.42 -1.34
CA PRO A 511 0.87 10.17 -1.49
C PRO A 511 1.58 9.02 -0.76
N SER A 512 0.83 8.01 -0.33
CA SER A 512 1.38 6.75 0.20
C SER A 512 1.26 5.69 -0.89
N ILE A 513 2.37 5.37 -1.56
CA ILE A 513 2.36 4.55 -2.78
C ILE A 513 3.48 3.50 -2.76
N ILE A 514 3.14 2.29 -3.18
CA ILE A 514 4.06 1.19 -3.49
C ILE A 514 3.89 0.82 -4.97
N LEU A 515 4.95 0.97 -5.77
CA LEU A 515 4.98 0.68 -7.21
C LEU A 515 6.02 -0.40 -7.50
N ILE A 516 5.59 -1.49 -8.14
CA ILE A 516 6.44 -2.64 -8.48
C ILE A 516 6.25 -3.00 -9.96
N GLY A 517 7.31 -2.92 -10.76
CA GLY A 517 7.22 -3.20 -12.20
C GLY A 517 7.24 -4.69 -12.59
N SER A 518 7.48 -5.60 -11.63
CA SER A 518 7.36 -7.06 -11.78
C SER A 518 6.72 -7.66 -10.52
N ASP A 519 7.37 -8.62 -9.84
CA ASP A 519 6.76 -9.36 -8.74
C ASP A 519 7.04 -8.72 -7.37
N LEU A 520 6.04 -8.78 -6.49
CA LEU A 520 6.16 -8.44 -5.07
C LEU A 520 6.17 -9.73 -4.24
N GLY A 521 7.08 -9.87 -3.28
CA GLY A 521 7.10 -10.98 -2.33
C GLY A 521 5.84 -10.99 -1.45
N SER A 522 5.73 -10.00 -0.57
CA SER A 522 4.54 -9.79 0.25
C SER A 522 4.45 -8.37 0.79
N ILE A 523 3.24 -7.97 1.17
CA ILE A 523 2.97 -6.77 1.97
C ILE A 523 2.26 -7.19 3.25
N ARG A 524 2.86 -6.85 4.40
CA ARG A 524 2.43 -7.36 5.70
C ARG A 524 2.46 -6.28 6.75
N THR A 525 1.46 -6.29 7.63
CA THR A 525 1.60 -5.58 8.91
C THR A 525 2.40 -6.44 9.90
N GLN A 526 3.26 -5.82 10.70
CA GLN A 526 4.16 -6.51 11.64
C GLN A 526 3.40 -7.44 12.58
N THR A 527 2.23 -7.01 13.02
CA THR A 527 1.26 -7.86 13.71
C THR A 527 0.04 -8.02 12.82
N PRO A 528 -0.69 -9.16 12.89
CA PRO A 528 -1.93 -9.35 12.14
C PRO A 528 -3.05 -8.35 12.48
N THR A 529 -2.86 -7.48 13.49
CA THR A 529 -3.79 -6.45 13.92
C THR A 529 -3.46 -5.05 13.39
N GLY A 530 -2.33 -4.87 12.70
CA GLY A 530 -1.96 -3.58 12.10
C GLY A 530 -2.82 -3.23 10.90
N ASP A 531 -2.81 -1.96 10.47
CA ASP A 531 -3.72 -1.50 9.42
C ASP A 531 -2.99 -1.08 8.15
N ILE A 532 -3.64 -1.32 7.00
CA ILE A 532 -3.32 -0.70 5.72
C ILE A 532 -4.41 0.33 5.42
N ARG A 533 -4.04 1.61 5.40
CA ARG A 533 -4.98 2.71 5.14
C ARG A 533 -4.41 3.67 4.12
N ASP A 534 -5.29 4.22 3.28
CA ASP A 534 -4.97 5.35 2.39
C ASP A 534 -3.70 5.12 1.55
N THR A 535 -3.48 3.86 1.13
CA THR A 535 -2.26 3.42 0.44
C THR A 535 -2.65 2.81 -0.91
N VAL A 536 -1.90 3.17 -1.94
CA VAL A 536 -2.01 2.58 -3.28
C VAL A 536 -0.87 1.58 -3.46
N VAL A 537 -1.21 0.36 -3.84
CA VAL A 537 -0.26 -0.72 -4.14
C VAL A 537 -0.49 -1.14 -5.58
N ASP A 538 0.51 -0.93 -6.42
CA ASP A 538 0.48 -1.29 -7.85
C ASP A 538 1.63 -2.25 -8.15
N VAL A 539 1.28 -3.41 -8.70
CA VAL A 539 2.17 -4.53 -9.00
C VAL A 539 1.81 -5.06 -10.39
N VAL A 540 2.71 -4.83 -11.36
CA VAL A 540 2.54 -5.29 -12.75
C VAL A 540 2.66 -6.82 -12.87
N GLY A 541 3.34 -7.48 -11.94
CA GLY A 541 3.44 -8.93 -11.86
C GLY A 541 2.46 -9.55 -10.86
N SER A 542 2.98 -10.48 -10.06
CA SER A 542 2.24 -11.16 -8.99
C SER A 542 2.70 -10.71 -7.61
N ILE A 543 1.80 -10.78 -6.64
CA ILE A 543 2.19 -10.90 -5.24
C ILE A 543 2.44 -12.39 -4.97
N THR A 544 3.67 -12.81 -4.69
CA THR A 544 4.04 -14.24 -4.69
C THR A 544 3.73 -14.99 -3.40
N GLN A 545 3.63 -14.30 -2.25
CA GLN A 545 3.28 -14.93 -0.96
C GLN A 545 1.92 -14.46 -0.44
N GLY A 546 1.62 -13.17 -0.53
CA GLY A 546 0.30 -12.62 -0.19
C GLY A 546 0.30 -11.27 0.52
N VAL A 547 -0.90 -10.85 0.91
CA VAL A 547 -1.22 -9.63 1.66
C VAL A 547 -1.73 -10.04 3.04
N SER A 548 -1.19 -9.47 4.11
CA SER A 548 -1.72 -9.71 5.47
C SER A 548 -1.83 -8.44 6.31
N ALA A 549 -3.02 -8.21 6.88
CA ALA A 549 -3.29 -7.07 7.74
C ALA A 549 -4.43 -7.33 8.75
N GLY A 550 -4.63 -6.41 9.67
CA GLY A 550 -5.81 -6.32 10.54
C GLY A 550 -6.97 -5.69 9.78
N PHE A 551 -6.81 -4.47 9.32
CA PHE A 551 -7.82 -3.79 8.51
C PHE A 551 -7.22 -3.25 7.21
N ILE A 552 -8.01 -3.31 6.13
CA ILE A 552 -7.73 -2.56 4.90
C ILE A 552 -8.83 -1.51 4.75
N THR A 553 -8.45 -0.23 4.72
CA THR A 553 -9.42 0.88 4.64
C THR A 553 -8.99 1.89 3.59
N ARG A 554 -9.89 2.28 2.67
CA ARG A 554 -9.62 3.30 1.63
C ARG A 554 -8.30 3.07 0.89
N SER A 555 -8.00 1.80 0.60
CA SER A 555 -6.77 1.41 -0.08
C SER A 555 -7.08 0.79 -1.43
N GLU A 556 -6.15 0.92 -2.36
CA GLU A 556 -6.26 0.35 -3.69
C GLU A 556 -5.11 -0.62 -3.94
N PHE A 557 -5.45 -1.84 -4.35
CA PHE A 557 -4.51 -2.86 -4.78
C PHE A 557 -4.75 -3.13 -6.26
N GLN A 558 -3.74 -2.94 -7.09
CA GLN A 558 -3.71 -3.29 -8.51
C GLN A 558 -2.60 -4.32 -8.69
N VAL A 559 -2.99 -5.57 -8.99
CA VAL A 559 -2.05 -6.69 -9.13
C VAL A 559 -2.38 -7.44 -10.42
N ASP A 560 -1.70 -7.11 -11.51
CA ASP A 560 -2.12 -7.55 -12.85
C ASP A 560 -2.25 -9.08 -12.98
N ASN A 561 -1.43 -9.85 -12.26
CA ASN A 561 -1.41 -11.30 -12.38
C ASN A 561 -2.08 -12.04 -11.22
N GLU A 562 -1.43 -12.21 -10.06
CA GLU A 562 -1.95 -13.11 -9.01
C GLU A 562 -1.74 -12.61 -7.57
N ILE A 563 -2.75 -12.89 -6.72
CA ILE A 563 -2.70 -12.82 -5.26
C ILE A 563 -3.05 -14.21 -4.70
N PRO A 564 -2.06 -15.01 -4.24
CA PRO A 564 -2.29 -16.34 -3.69
C PRO A 564 -3.06 -16.30 -2.37
N SER A 565 -2.76 -15.30 -1.53
CA SER A 565 -3.36 -15.17 -0.20
C SER A 565 -3.63 -13.71 0.15
N LEU A 566 -4.88 -13.40 0.49
CA LEU A 566 -5.33 -12.17 1.11
C LEU A 566 -5.90 -12.51 2.50
N ALA A 567 -5.10 -12.33 3.54
CA ALA A 567 -5.41 -12.75 4.90
C ALA A 567 -5.61 -11.54 5.83
N ILE A 568 -6.87 -11.17 6.06
CA ILE A 568 -7.25 -9.99 6.85
C ILE A 568 -7.92 -10.44 8.14
N THR A 569 -7.35 -10.13 9.31
CA THR A 569 -7.95 -10.61 10.58
C THR A 569 -9.20 -9.83 11.00
N GLY A 570 -9.26 -8.54 10.66
CA GLY A 570 -10.37 -7.64 10.88
C GLY A 570 -11.21 -7.49 9.60
N SER A 571 -11.34 -6.28 9.07
CA SER A 571 -12.31 -5.96 8.00
C SER A 571 -11.68 -5.23 6.81
N ILE A 572 -12.31 -5.35 5.65
CA ILE A 572 -12.02 -4.53 4.46
C ILE A 572 -13.15 -3.49 4.30
N ARG A 573 -12.79 -2.21 4.14
CA ARG A 573 -13.76 -1.12 4.00
C ARG A 573 -13.34 -0.11 2.94
N GLY A 574 -14.27 0.29 2.06
CA GLY A 574 -14.03 1.39 1.13
C GLY A 574 -12.83 1.18 0.21
N SER A 575 -12.48 -0.08 -0.07
CA SER A 575 -11.23 -0.44 -0.72
C SER A 575 -11.49 -1.14 -2.05
N LYS A 576 -10.53 -1.04 -2.96
CA LYS A 576 -10.62 -1.58 -4.32
C LYS A 576 -9.47 -2.56 -4.54
N LEU A 577 -9.79 -3.75 -5.01
CA LEU A 577 -8.83 -4.78 -5.35
C LEU A 577 -9.03 -5.18 -6.81
N VAL A 578 -8.03 -4.91 -7.63
CA VAL A 578 -7.95 -5.32 -9.03
C VAL A 578 -6.88 -6.39 -9.13
N PHE A 579 -7.22 -7.56 -9.66
CA PHE A 579 -6.28 -8.67 -9.78
C PHE A 579 -6.53 -9.56 -11.00
N GLY A 580 -5.50 -10.23 -11.53
CA GLY A 580 -5.74 -11.32 -12.47
C GLY A 580 -6.45 -12.50 -11.80
N ARG A 581 -5.85 -13.07 -10.75
CA ARG A 581 -6.38 -14.20 -9.96
C ARG A 581 -6.23 -13.97 -8.45
N LEU A 582 -7.30 -14.21 -7.71
CA LEU A 582 -7.27 -14.34 -6.24
C LEU A 582 -7.54 -15.80 -5.86
N GLU A 583 -6.55 -16.48 -5.27
CA GLU A 583 -6.68 -17.88 -4.86
C GLU A 583 -7.41 -18.02 -3.52
N ALA A 584 -6.98 -17.32 -2.48
CA ALA A 584 -7.64 -17.34 -1.18
C ALA A 584 -7.77 -15.94 -0.55
N GLY A 585 -8.99 -15.44 -0.46
CA GLY A 585 -9.35 -14.27 0.36
C GLY A 585 -10.05 -14.68 1.64
N VAL A 586 -9.43 -14.44 2.80
CA VAL A 586 -10.00 -14.71 4.11
C VAL A 586 -10.01 -13.43 4.93
N VAL A 587 -11.21 -12.94 5.25
CA VAL A 587 -11.44 -11.74 6.05
C VAL A 587 -12.14 -12.15 7.35
N GLY A 588 -11.50 -12.03 8.50
CA GLY A 588 -12.04 -12.51 9.78
C GLY A 588 -13.29 -11.76 10.25
N GLY A 589 -13.42 -10.49 9.88
CA GLY A 589 -14.60 -9.66 10.10
C GLY A 589 -15.45 -9.52 8.84
N SER A 590 -15.76 -8.28 8.45
CA SER A 590 -16.70 -7.99 7.36
C SER A 590 -16.01 -7.33 6.17
N ILE A 591 -16.61 -7.47 4.99
CA ILE A 591 -16.26 -6.73 3.77
C ILE A 591 -17.37 -5.70 3.52
N ARG A 592 -17.02 -4.41 3.41
CA ARG A 592 -18.01 -3.33 3.30
C ARG A 592 -17.62 -2.29 2.25
N HIS A 593 -18.57 -1.84 1.43
CA HIS A 593 -18.34 -0.71 0.49
C HIS A 593 -17.08 -0.93 -0.36
N SER A 594 -16.83 -2.16 -0.81
CA SER A 594 -15.57 -2.53 -1.45
C SER A 594 -15.81 -3.13 -2.82
N GLU A 595 -14.79 -3.09 -3.67
CA GLU A 595 -14.85 -3.63 -5.03
C GLU A 595 -13.73 -4.65 -5.24
N PHE A 596 -14.10 -5.80 -5.81
CA PHE A 596 -13.19 -6.86 -6.24
C PHE A 596 -13.37 -7.07 -7.73
N THR A 597 -12.33 -6.79 -8.52
CA THR A 597 -12.39 -6.91 -9.98
C THR A 597 -11.23 -7.77 -10.47
N GLY A 598 -11.52 -8.76 -11.32
CA GLY A 598 -10.46 -9.62 -11.85
C GLY A 598 -10.88 -10.64 -12.88
N ASN A 599 -10.00 -11.60 -13.19
CA ASN A 599 -10.31 -12.73 -14.08
C ASN A 599 -10.75 -13.97 -13.29
N GLN A 600 -10.23 -14.19 -12.07
CA GLN A 600 -10.62 -15.35 -11.25
C GLN A 600 -10.63 -15.05 -9.74
N ILE A 601 -11.63 -15.59 -9.05
CA ILE A 601 -11.62 -15.76 -7.59
C ILE A 601 -11.91 -17.22 -7.29
N LEU A 602 -10.98 -17.92 -6.61
CA LEU A 602 -11.22 -19.30 -6.18
C LEU A 602 -11.94 -19.34 -4.82
N SER A 603 -11.59 -18.45 -3.89
CA SER A 603 -12.32 -18.33 -2.62
C SER A 603 -12.27 -16.91 -2.06
N LEU A 604 -13.42 -16.40 -1.62
CA LEU A 604 -13.56 -15.17 -0.84
C LEU A 604 -14.51 -15.42 0.34
N ALA A 605 -13.95 -15.44 1.56
CA ALA A 605 -14.68 -15.72 2.78
C ALA A 605 -14.61 -14.54 3.76
N ALA A 606 -15.77 -14.12 4.27
CA ALA A 606 -15.90 -13.17 5.37
C ALA A 606 -16.38 -13.90 6.65
N GLY A 607 -15.72 -13.68 7.77
CA GLY A 607 -16.04 -14.30 9.06
C GLY A 607 -17.29 -13.70 9.72
N ASP A 608 -17.75 -12.52 9.27
CA ASP A 608 -19.03 -11.93 9.66
C ASP A 608 -19.94 -11.70 8.44
N SER A 609 -19.81 -10.57 7.74
CA SER A 609 -20.75 -10.18 6.67
C SER A 609 -20.06 -9.60 5.43
N ILE A 610 -20.76 -9.64 4.30
CA ILE A 610 -20.42 -8.88 3.09
C ILE A 610 -21.57 -7.89 2.83
N THR A 611 -21.26 -6.60 2.68
CA THR A 611 -22.30 -5.57 2.58
C THR A 611 -21.92 -4.50 1.58
N ASN A 612 -22.83 -4.11 0.69
CA ASN A 612 -22.60 -3.09 -0.34
C ASN A 612 -21.27 -3.32 -1.07
N THR A 613 -21.05 -4.54 -1.53
CA THR A 613 -19.80 -4.98 -2.15
C THR A 613 -20.07 -5.45 -3.56
N ILE A 614 -19.17 -5.09 -4.47
CA ILE A 614 -19.26 -5.45 -5.87
C ILE A 614 -18.13 -6.42 -6.21
N VAL A 615 -18.47 -7.55 -6.82
CA VAL A 615 -17.51 -8.54 -7.33
C VAL A 615 -17.73 -8.69 -8.83
N ARG A 616 -16.73 -8.29 -9.63
CA ARG A 616 -16.77 -8.32 -11.10
C ARG A 616 -15.66 -9.19 -11.65
N ILE A 617 -16.04 -10.34 -12.19
CA ILE A 617 -15.12 -11.30 -12.77
C ILE A 617 -15.30 -11.41 -14.27
N SER A 618 -14.30 -10.96 -15.03
CA SER A 618 -14.35 -10.87 -16.49
C SER A 618 -13.09 -11.43 -17.14
N GLY A 619 -13.25 -12.12 -18.27
CA GLY A 619 -12.13 -12.66 -19.05
C GLY A 619 -12.40 -14.05 -19.59
N PRO A 620 -11.46 -14.64 -20.36
CA PRO A 620 -11.63 -15.97 -20.96
C PRO A 620 -11.92 -17.08 -19.93
N ASN A 621 -11.39 -16.91 -18.72
CA ASN A 621 -11.54 -17.84 -17.60
C ASN A 621 -12.33 -17.21 -16.43
N GLY A 622 -13.18 -16.22 -16.72
CA GLY A 622 -13.89 -15.35 -15.77
C GLY A 622 -14.76 -16.05 -14.71
N ARG A 623 -14.14 -16.79 -13.78
CA ARG A 623 -14.78 -17.75 -12.88
C ARG A 623 -14.73 -17.28 -11.43
N LEU A 624 -15.83 -17.49 -10.71
CA LEU A 624 -15.99 -17.19 -9.29
C LEU A 624 -16.38 -18.47 -8.55
N ASP A 625 -15.51 -19.07 -7.75
CA ASP A 625 -15.79 -20.39 -7.17
C ASP A 625 -16.52 -20.37 -5.84
N LEU A 626 -16.01 -19.64 -4.85
CA LEU A 626 -16.65 -19.55 -3.54
C LEU A 626 -16.71 -18.11 -3.07
N VAL A 627 -17.91 -17.66 -2.74
CA VAL A 627 -18.14 -16.51 -1.86
C VAL A 627 -18.92 -16.98 -0.65
N SER A 628 -18.40 -16.72 0.55
CA SER A 628 -19.07 -17.10 1.78
C SER A 628 -19.03 -16.02 2.84
N ALA A 629 -20.11 -15.87 3.59
CA ALA A 629 -20.15 -15.09 4.83
C ALA A 629 -20.75 -15.94 5.97
N ALA A 630 -20.28 -15.78 7.21
CA ALA A 630 -20.88 -16.50 8.33
C ALA A 630 -22.31 -16.00 8.59
N ASN A 631 -22.47 -14.67 8.70
CA ASN A 631 -23.72 -14.00 9.02
C ASN A 631 -24.55 -13.71 7.77
N SER A 632 -24.31 -12.59 7.08
CA SER A 632 -25.15 -12.17 5.95
C SER A 632 -24.34 -11.62 4.77
N ILE A 633 -24.91 -11.76 3.56
CA ILE A 633 -24.50 -11.01 2.36
C ILE A 633 -25.66 -10.07 2.06
N LEU A 634 -25.42 -8.75 2.03
CA LEU A 634 -26.48 -7.74 1.90
C LEU A 634 -26.13 -6.71 0.81
N ASP A 635 -27.12 -6.34 0.00
CA ASP A 635 -27.04 -5.32 -1.05
C ASP A 635 -25.77 -5.45 -1.91
N SER A 636 -25.38 -6.68 -2.24
CA SER A 636 -24.13 -6.98 -2.93
C SER A 636 -24.37 -7.47 -4.36
N GLU A 637 -23.45 -7.17 -5.27
CA GLU A 637 -23.56 -7.54 -6.68
C GLU A 637 -22.42 -8.48 -7.09
N PHE A 638 -22.78 -9.62 -7.69
CA PHE A 638 -21.85 -10.63 -8.20
C PHE A 638 -22.06 -10.80 -9.70
N ILE A 639 -21.06 -10.40 -10.49
CA ILE A 639 -21.06 -10.50 -11.95
C ILE A 639 -19.90 -11.39 -12.38
N ALA A 640 -20.17 -12.43 -13.15
CA ALA A 640 -19.15 -13.30 -13.73
C ALA A 640 -19.37 -13.55 -15.23
N SER A 641 -18.30 -13.56 -16.02
CA SER A 641 -18.39 -13.95 -17.44
C SER A 641 -18.39 -15.47 -17.64
N GLY A 642 -17.88 -16.24 -16.68
CA GLY A 642 -17.86 -17.69 -16.64
C GLY A 642 -18.75 -18.28 -15.54
N PRO A 643 -18.43 -19.48 -15.02
CA PRO A 643 -19.22 -20.12 -13.98
C PRO A 643 -19.04 -19.47 -12.62
N ILE A 644 -20.13 -19.46 -11.84
CA ILE A 644 -20.14 -19.18 -10.41
C ILE A 644 -20.32 -20.52 -9.68
N GLY A 645 -19.43 -20.87 -8.75
CA GLY A 645 -19.52 -22.10 -7.97
C GLY A 645 -20.59 -21.99 -6.89
N THR A 646 -20.27 -21.36 -5.76
CA THR A 646 -21.16 -21.22 -4.60
C THR A 646 -21.13 -19.80 -4.06
N ILE A 647 -22.30 -19.26 -3.75
CA ILE A 647 -22.47 -18.06 -2.93
C ILE A 647 -23.35 -18.46 -1.74
N THR A 648 -22.82 -18.33 -0.52
CA THR A 648 -23.49 -18.87 0.67
C THR A 648 -23.37 -17.99 1.91
N THR A 649 -24.42 -18.03 2.74
CA THR A 649 -24.36 -17.58 4.15
C THR A 649 -24.68 -18.73 5.08
N THR A 650 -24.10 -18.73 6.30
CA THR A 650 -24.28 -19.85 7.24
C THR A 650 -25.48 -19.63 8.17
N THR A 651 -25.65 -18.42 8.72
CA THR A 651 -26.70 -18.15 9.73
C THR A 651 -27.74 -17.11 9.30
N GLY A 652 -27.36 -16.15 8.45
CA GLY A 652 -28.19 -15.01 8.08
C GLY A 652 -28.68 -15.05 6.64
N ASP A 653 -28.97 -13.88 6.10
CA ASP A 653 -29.64 -13.72 4.80
C ASP A 653 -28.62 -13.55 3.68
N LEU A 654 -29.00 -14.01 2.48
CA LEU A 654 -28.33 -13.67 1.24
C LEU A 654 -29.25 -12.73 0.44
N ASP A 655 -28.92 -11.46 0.42
CA ASP A 655 -29.57 -10.41 -0.36
C ASP A 655 -28.59 -9.87 -1.40
N ALA A 656 -28.75 -10.32 -2.65
CA ALA A 656 -27.77 -10.07 -3.69
C ALA A 656 -28.33 -10.08 -5.11
N ARG A 657 -27.62 -9.35 -5.99
CA ARG A 657 -27.80 -9.43 -7.43
C ARG A 657 -26.75 -10.35 -8.05
N ILE A 658 -27.17 -11.33 -8.83
CA ILE A 658 -26.27 -12.36 -9.37
C ILE A 658 -26.47 -12.50 -10.87
N ARG A 659 -25.42 -12.19 -11.64
CA ARG A 659 -25.49 -12.19 -13.10
C ARG A 659 -24.33 -12.93 -13.73
N THR A 660 -24.64 -13.73 -14.74
CA THR A 660 -23.63 -14.28 -15.65
C THR A 660 -23.75 -13.65 -17.03
N THR A 661 -22.66 -13.17 -17.63
CA THR A 661 -22.71 -12.32 -18.84
C THR A 661 -22.49 -13.06 -20.15
N THR A 662 -22.03 -14.32 -20.14
CA THR A 662 -21.80 -15.12 -21.35
C THR A 662 -22.55 -16.44 -21.32
N GLY A 663 -22.62 -17.11 -22.48
CA GLY A 663 -23.19 -18.44 -22.62
C GLY A 663 -22.45 -19.56 -21.87
N ARG A 664 -21.36 -19.27 -21.13
CA ARG A 664 -20.68 -20.21 -20.22
C ARG A 664 -21.17 -20.11 -18.76
N GLY A 665 -22.05 -19.14 -18.47
CA GLY A 665 -22.51 -18.82 -17.12
C GLY A 665 -23.43 -19.87 -16.50
N THR A 666 -22.86 -20.80 -15.74
CA THR A 666 -23.59 -21.66 -14.80
C THR A 666 -23.42 -21.14 -13.37
N VAL A 667 -24.41 -21.40 -12.52
CA VAL A 667 -24.30 -21.20 -11.07
C VAL A 667 -24.44 -22.56 -10.38
N GLY A 668 -23.54 -22.91 -9.47
CA GLY A 668 -23.66 -24.12 -8.66
C GLY A 668 -24.74 -23.94 -7.60
N THR A 669 -24.39 -23.33 -6.47
CA THR A 669 -25.27 -23.21 -5.30
C THR A 669 -25.43 -21.76 -4.85
N LEU A 670 -26.67 -21.35 -4.62
CA LEU A 670 -27.03 -20.14 -3.90
C LEU A 670 -27.73 -20.55 -2.61
N SER A 671 -27.13 -20.24 -1.46
CA SER A 671 -27.61 -20.73 -0.17
C SER A 671 -27.65 -19.64 0.90
N ALA A 672 -28.72 -19.61 1.70
CA ALA A 672 -28.82 -18.74 2.87
C ALA A 672 -29.21 -19.51 4.13
N GLY A 673 -28.60 -19.15 5.26
CA GLY A 673 -28.96 -19.71 6.57
C GLY A 673 -30.38 -19.33 7.02
N ARG A 674 -30.89 -18.17 6.55
CA ARG A 674 -32.25 -17.69 6.82
C ARG A 674 -32.99 -17.38 5.52
N ASP A 675 -32.96 -16.15 5.02
CA ASP A 675 -33.72 -15.79 3.82
C ASP A 675 -32.82 -15.60 2.59
N LEU A 676 -33.33 -16.02 1.44
CA LEU A 676 -32.66 -15.89 0.14
C LEU A 676 -33.40 -14.87 -0.72
N VAL A 677 -32.87 -13.67 -0.82
CA VAL A 677 -33.44 -12.53 -1.54
C VAL A 677 -32.55 -12.24 -2.74
N LEU A 678 -33.08 -12.45 -3.94
CA LEU A 678 -32.25 -12.48 -5.15
C LEU A 678 -32.88 -11.72 -6.30
N ASP A 679 -32.01 -11.05 -7.06
CA ASP A 679 -32.24 -10.67 -8.46
C ASP A 679 -31.20 -11.41 -9.31
N THR A 680 -31.63 -12.37 -10.13
CA THR A 680 -30.71 -13.21 -10.91
C THR A 680 -30.93 -13.10 -12.42
N ASP A 681 -29.85 -13.18 -13.20
CA ASP A 681 -29.88 -13.45 -14.64
C ASP A 681 -28.77 -14.46 -14.98
N ILE A 682 -29.13 -15.74 -14.96
CA ILE A 682 -28.21 -16.87 -15.12
C ILE A 682 -28.37 -17.48 -16.50
N SER A 683 -27.27 -17.56 -17.27
CA SER A 683 -27.30 -17.88 -18.70
C SER A 683 -27.57 -19.36 -19.03
N ARG A 684 -26.99 -20.32 -18.28
CA ARG A 684 -27.13 -21.77 -18.58
C ARG A 684 -27.90 -22.57 -17.56
N GLY A 685 -27.75 -22.32 -16.28
CA GLY A 685 -28.41 -23.16 -15.27
C GLY A 685 -27.92 -22.91 -13.85
N LEU A 686 -28.76 -23.30 -12.90
CA LEU A 686 -28.54 -23.22 -11.46
C LEU A 686 -28.69 -24.62 -10.87
N SER A 687 -27.69 -25.10 -10.12
CA SER A 687 -27.79 -26.44 -9.52
C SER A 687 -28.71 -26.41 -8.29
N ALA A 688 -28.45 -25.52 -7.33
CA ALA A 688 -29.22 -25.47 -6.09
C ALA A 688 -29.58 -24.05 -5.65
N LEU A 689 -30.85 -23.87 -5.28
CA LEU A 689 -31.39 -22.67 -4.63
C LEU A 689 -31.89 -23.07 -3.23
N ILE A 690 -31.19 -22.66 -2.17
CA ILE A 690 -31.43 -23.14 -0.80
C ILE A 690 -31.66 -21.96 0.14
N ALA A 691 -32.79 -21.94 0.84
CA ALA A 691 -33.06 -21.00 1.91
C ALA A 691 -33.37 -21.75 3.20
N GLY A 692 -32.86 -21.28 4.33
CA GLY A 692 -33.22 -21.82 5.65
C GLY A 692 -34.69 -21.56 6.02
N ARG A 693 -35.24 -20.43 5.53
CA ARG A 693 -36.60 -19.95 5.79
C ARG A 693 -37.31 -19.52 4.50
N HIS A 694 -37.12 -18.31 3.98
CA HIS A 694 -37.88 -17.83 2.81
C HIS A 694 -37.03 -17.64 1.56
N ILE A 695 -37.65 -17.79 0.38
CA ILE A 695 -37.10 -17.29 -0.89
C ILE A 695 -37.89 -16.05 -1.29
N GLY A 696 -37.21 -14.91 -1.34
CA GLY A 696 -37.81 -13.59 -1.54
C GLY A 696 -38.28 -12.92 -0.25
N ARG A 697 -38.85 -11.72 -0.39
CA ARG A 697 -39.49 -10.97 0.69
C ARG A 697 -40.95 -10.68 0.35
N GLN A 698 -41.86 -10.87 1.30
CA GLN A 698 -43.28 -10.61 1.10
C GLN A 698 -43.57 -9.14 0.72
N ALA A 699 -42.84 -8.20 1.31
CA ALA A 699 -43.00 -6.77 1.02
C ALA A 699 -42.40 -6.34 -0.33
N GLU A 700 -41.46 -7.12 -0.87
CA GLU A 700 -40.75 -6.82 -2.11
C GLU A 700 -40.51 -8.11 -2.92
N PRO A 701 -41.56 -8.63 -3.59
CA PRO A 701 -41.43 -9.80 -4.45
C PRO A 701 -40.51 -9.51 -5.64
N THR A 702 -39.50 -10.36 -5.83
CA THR A 702 -38.56 -10.29 -6.97
C THR A 702 -38.78 -11.47 -7.92
N VAL A 703 -37.94 -11.57 -8.96
CA VAL A 703 -37.91 -12.71 -9.87
C VAL A 703 -36.52 -13.35 -9.83
N VAL A 704 -36.48 -14.64 -9.54
CA VAL A 704 -35.30 -15.48 -9.73
C VAL A 704 -35.36 -16.04 -11.15
N LEU A 705 -34.60 -15.42 -12.08
CA LEU A 705 -34.54 -15.85 -13.47
C LEU A 705 -33.31 -16.75 -13.73
N VAL A 706 -33.59 -17.94 -14.25
CA VAL A 706 -32.60 -18.92 -14.72
C VAL A 706 -32.95 -19.27 -16.17
N ARG A 707 -32.08 -18.97 -17.14
CA ARG A 707 -32.41 -19.19 -18.57
C ARG A 707 -32.33 -20.64 -19.02
N GLY A 708 -31.62 -21.51 -18.29
CA GLY A 708 -31.63 -22.95 -18.54
C GLY A 708 -32.22 -23.75 -17.40
N ASN A 709 -31.57 -24.85 -16.97
CA ASN A 709 -32.15 -25.77 -15.99
C ASN A 709 -31.96 -25.31 -14.54
N LEU A 710 -32.91 -25.67 -13.68
CA LEU A 710 -32.78 -25.63 -12.22
C LEU A 710 -32.84 -27.06 -11.68
N THR A 711 -31.85 -27.50 -10.89
CA THR A 711 -31.88 -28.86 -10.35
C THR A 711 -32.72 -28.92 -9.08
N THR A 712 -32.40 -28.15 -8.04
CA THR A 712 -33.15 -28.19 -6.77
C THR A 712 -33.51 -26.81 -6.27
N LEU A 713 -34.73 -26.67 -5.73
CA LEU A 713 -35.19 -25.52 -4.98
C LEU A 713 -35.66 -25.98 -3.61
N THR A 714 -35.18 -25.37 -2.52
CA THR A 714 -35.48 -25.85 -1.18
C THR A 714 -35.57 -24.70 -0.18
N ALA A 715 -36.74 -24.56 0.45
CA ALA A 715 -37.02 -23.64 1.56
C ALA A 715 -37.89 -24.38 2.60
N PRO A 716 -37.33 -25.36 3.33
CA PRO A 716 -38.11 -26.38 4.05
C PRO A 716 -38.83 -25.83 5.28
N ASN A 717 -38.39 -24.69 5.81
CA ASN A 717 -39.01 -24.01 6.96
C ASN A 717 -39.67 -22.67 6.58
N GLY A 718 -39.98 -22.46 5.30
CA GLY A 718 -40.72 -21.27 4.91
C GLY A 718 -41.20 -21.31 3.47
N GLN A 719 -41.39 -20.12 2.91
CA GLN A 719 -42.29 -19.90 1.78
C GLN A 719 -41.59 -19.25 0.59
N LEU A 720 -42.26 -19.30 -0.55
CA LEU A 720 -41.84 -18.65 -1.78
C LEU A 720 -42.60 -17.33 -1.96
N TYR A 721 -41.89 -16.21 -1.82
CA TYR A 721 -42.43 -14.87 -2.08
C TYR A 721 -42.03 -14.32 -3.45
N SER A 722 -40.85 -14.68 -3.95
CA SER A 722 -40.39 -14.30 -5.29
C SER A 722 -40.78 -15.35 -6.33
N ASP A 723 -41.05 -14.93 -7.56
CA ASP A 723 -41.26 -15.87 -8.66
C ASP A 723 -39.94 -16.59 -9.00
N VAL A 724 -40.03 -17.88 -9.33
CA VAL A 724 -38.91 -18.62 -9.91
C VAL A 724 -39.24 -18.96 -11.34
N ARG A 725 -38.46 -18.40 -12.27
CA ARG A 725 -38.66 -18.56 -13.71
C ARG A 725 -37.47 -19.28 -14.33
N VAL A 726 -37.72 -20.47 -14.86
CA VAL A 726 -36.72 -21.39 -15.39
C VAL A 726 -36.96 -21.59 -16.88
N GLY A 727 -36.00 -21.22 -17.71
CA GLY A 727 -36.13 -21.28 -19.18
C GLY A 727 -36.10 -22.70 -19.76
N GLN A 728 -35.72 -23.70 -18.96
CA GLN A 728 -35.81 -25.11 -19.31
C GLN A 728 -36.49 -25.90 -18.17
N THR A 729 -35.90 -27.01 -17.73
CA THR A 729 -36.52 -27.97 -16.81
C THR A 729 -36.18 -27.66 -15.35
N ILE A 730 -37.14 -27.89 -14.45
CA ILE A 730 -36.90 -28.09 -13.02
C ILE A 730 -36.74 -29.59 -12.78
N GLY A 731 -35.49 -30.05 -12.75
CA GLY A 731 -35.15 -31.48 -12.86
C GLY A 731 -35.21 -32.27 -11.55
N GLY A 732 -35.11 -31.59 -10.42
CA GLY A 732 -35.23 -32.18 -9.09
C GLY A 732 -36.49 -31.74 -8.38
N THR A 733 -36.47 -31.84 -7.04
CA THR A 733 -37.64 -31.53 -6.22
C THR A 733 -37.62 -30.08 -5.77
N VAL A 734 -38.75 -29.41 -5.93
CA VAL A 734 -39.05 -28.13 -5.27
C VAL A 734 -39.65 -28.45 -3.90
N THR A 735 -39.05 -27.97 -2.81
CA THR A 735 -39.55 -28.20 -1.44
C THR A 735 -39.80 -26.88 -0.72
N LEU A 736 -41.04 -26.65 -0.29
CA LEU A 736 -41.46 -25.49 0.50
C LEU A 736 -42.03 -25.92 1.85
N GLY A 737 -41.80 -25.12 2.87
CA GLY A 737 -42.28 -25.29 4.24
C GLY A 737 -43.56 -24.53 4.54
N ALA A 738 -44.09 -24.72 5.75
CA ALA A 738 -45.34 -24.08 6.16
C ALA A 738 -45.09 -22.66 6.67
N ALA A 739 -46.09 -21.78 6.51
CA ALA A 739 -46.13 -20.49 7.17
C ALA A 739 -47.52 -20.24 7.77
N SER A 740 -47.59 -19.26 8.66
CA SER A 740 -48.86 -18.80 9.22
C SER A 740 -49.75 -18.24 8.13
N SER A 741 -51.02 -18.61 8.16
CA SER A 741 -52.10 -18.14 7.29
C SER A 741 -53.29 -17.62 8.12
N LEU A 742 -53.00 -17.09 9.30
CA LEU A 742 -53.97 -16.50 10.21
C LEU A 742 -54.23 -15.03 9.85
N PRO A 743 -55.42 -14.45 10.12
CA PRO A 743 -55.81 -13.15 9.58
C PRO A 743 -54.94 -11.98 10.06
N ALA A 744 -54.35 -12.11 11.25
CA ALA A 744 -53.46 -11.10 11.83
C ALA A 744 -51.98 -11.28 11.42
N SER A 745 -51.62 -12.38 10.77
CA SER A 745 -50.24 -12.73 10.41
C SER A 745 -50.22 -13.71 9.24
N ASP A 746 -50.78 -13.29 8.10
CA ASP A 746 -50.72 -14.10 6.88
C ASP A 746 -49.36 -13.93 6.21
N GLN A 747 -48.58 -14.99 6.26
CA GLN A 747 -47.24 -15.13 5.72
C GLN A 747 -47.22 -16.13 4.56
N THR A 748 -48.38 -16.49 3.99
CA THR A 748 -48.46 -17.42 2.87
C THR A 748 -47.73 -16.84 1.65
N GLY A 749 -46.87 -17.65 1.04
CA GLY A 749 -46.11 -17.26 -0.15
C GLY A 749 -47.00 -17.13 -1.38
N GLN A 750 -46.80 -16.06 -2.16
CA GLN A 750 -47.50 -15.79 -3.41
C GLN A 750 -46.61 -15.96 -4.65
N GLY A 751 -45.32 -16.29 -4.47
CA GLY A 751 -44.39 -16.49 -5.58
C GLY A 751 -44.74 -17.74 -6.38
N SER A 752 -44.65 -17.63 -7.71
CA SER A 752 -44.98 -18.73 -8.61
C SER A 752 -43.75 -19.53 -9.03
N ILE A 753 -43.95 -20.83 -9.30
CA ILE A 753 -42.96 -21.74 -9.86
C ILE A 753 -43.28 -21.89 -11.34
N ILE A 754 -42.42 -21.38 -12.21
CA ILE A 754 -42.65 -21.35 -13.66
C ILE A 754 -41.45 -21.96 -14.38
N ALA A 755 -41.70 -23.01 -15.15
CA ALA A 755 -40.73 -23.65 -16.03
C ALA A 755 -41.21 -23.60 -17.48
N PHE A 756 -40.31 -23.24 -18.40
CA PHE A 756 -40.60 -23.33 -19.83
C PHE A 756 -40.44 -24.77 -20.36
N GLY A 757 -39.64 -25.59 -19.69
CA GLY A 757 -39.60 -27.05 -19.80
C GLY A 757 -40.46 -27.72 -18.73
N SER A 758 -40.18 -28.99 -18.44
CA SER A 758 -40.96 -29.80 -17.49
C SER A 758 -40.67 -29.45 -16.03
N ILE A 759 -41.62 -29.75 -15.14
CA ILE A 759 -41.43 -29.72 -13.68
C ILE A 759 -41.50 -31.16 -13.15
N THR A 760 -40.42 -31.63 -12.53
CA THR A 760 -40.34 -33.03 -12.09
C THR A 760 -41.21 -33.26 -10.85
N ASN A 761 -40.90 -32.61 -9.73
CA ASN A 761 -41.63 -32.78 -8.47
C ASN A 761 -41.73 -31.45 -7.70
N VAL A 762 -42.90 -31.18 -7.12
CA VAL A 762 -43.14 -30.07 -6.20
C VAL A 762 -43.75 -30.62 -4.90
N VAL A 763 -43.15 -30.31 -3.77
CA VAL A 763 -43.62 -30.68 -2.44
C VAL A 763 -43.78 -29.40 -1.63
N ILE A 764 -45.01 -29.12 -1.20
CA ILE A 764 -45.33 -27.96 -0.38
C ILE A 764 -45.93 -28.47 0.92
N ASN A 765 -45.36 -28.07 2.05
CA ASN A 765 -45.91 -28.36 3.36
C ASN A 765 -46.61 -27.10 3.86
N GLY A 766 -47.93 -27.11 4.05
CA GLY A 766 -48.70 -25.90 4.34
C GLY A 766 -49.36 -25.27 3.11
N ASN A 767 -49.98 -24.11 3.30
CA ASN A 767 -50.74 -23.43 2.23
C ASN A 767 -49.79 -22.89 1.15
N PHE A 768 -50.26 -22.88 -0.11
CA PHE A 768 -49.54 -22.33 -1.25
C PHE A 768 -50.39 -21.31 -2.00
N GLY A 769 -49.86 -20.10 -2.15
CA GLY A 769 -50.57 -18.96 -2.74
C GLY A 769 -50.03 -18.48 -4.09
N GLY A 770 -49.16 -19.24 -4.76
CA GLY A 770 -48.67 -18.95 -6.11
C GLY A 770 -49.19 -19.95 -7.17
N SER A 771 -48.69 -19.86 -8.40
CA SER A 771 -48.97 -20.83 -9.48
C SER A 771 -47.82 -21.83 -9.68
N ILE A 772 -48.13 -23.00 -10.24
CA ILE A 772 -47.15 -23.99 -10.70
C ILE A 772 -47.38 -24.21 -12.19
N ILE A 773 -46.50 -23.69 -13.04
CA ILE A 773 -46.71 -23.67 -14.49
C ILE A 773 -45.54 -24.33 -15.21
N SER A 774 -45.86 -25.31 -16.04
CA SER A 774 -44.95 -25.91 -17.02
C SER A 774 -45.45 -25.54 -18.41
N TYR A 775 -44.63 -24.94 -19.27
CA TYR A 775 -45.06 -24.59 -20.64
C TYR A 775 -44.86 -25.71 -21.66
N THR A 776 -43.93 -26.64 -21.41
CA THR A 776 -43.70 -27.84 -22.23
C THR A 776 -43.27 -29.00 -21.33
N GLY A 777 -43.52 -30.25 -21.74
CA GLY A 777 -43.01 -31.45 -21.06
C GLY A 777 -43.76 -31.88 -19.81
N GLY A 778 -44.69 -31.07 -19.30
CA GLY A 778 -45.63 -31.43 -18.24
C GLY A 778 -45.10 -31.38 -16.81
N ILE A 779 -45.98 -31.75 -15.87
CA ILE A 779 -45.71 -31.78 -14.43
C ILE A 779 -45.77 -33.24 -13.94
N GLY A 780 -44.66 -33.73 -13.38
CA GLY A 780 -44.55 -35.08 -12.85
C GLY A 780 -45.37 -35.25 -11.57
N SER A 781 -45.04 -34.53 -10.50
CA SER A 781 -45.86 -34.55 -9.29
C SER A 781 -45.95 -33.21 -8.57
N VAL A 782 -47.12 -32.96 -7.98
CA VAL A 782 -47.35 -31.91 -6.99
C VAL A 782 -47.97 -32.56 -5.76
N ALA A 783 -47.32 -32.39 -4.61
CA ALA A 783 -47.81 -32.84 -3.32
C ALA A 783 -47.94 -31.64 -2.38
N ILE A 784 -49.15 -31.35 -1.91
CA ILE A 784 -49.41 -30.33 -0.88
C ILE A 784 -49.85 -31.05 0.39
N ASN A 785 -49.03 -30.98 1.43
CA ASN A 785 -49.24 -31.69 2.70
C ASN A 785 -49.63 -30.72 3.80
N ASN A 786 -50.67 -31.05 4.58
CA ASN A 786 -51.18 -30.20 5.66
C ASN A 786 -51.43 -28.76 5.20
N GLY A 787 -52.01 -28.60 4.01
CA GLY A 787 -52.08 -27.31 3.35
C GLY A 787 -52.95 -27.31 2.10
N SER A 788 -53.47 -26.14 1.76
CA SER A 788 -54.40 -25.93 0.65
C SER A 788 -53.74 -25.21 -0.52
N PHE A 789 -54.20 -25.50 -1.74
CA PHE A 789 -53.86 -24.71 -2.92
C PHE A 789 -54.83 -23.53 -3.03
N LEU A 790 -54.34 -22.29 -2.85
CA LEU A 790 -55.20 -21.11 -2.76
C LEU A 790 -55.60 -20.59 -4.14
N ARG A 791 -56.77 -19.96 -4.24
CA ARG A 791 -57.37 -19.48 -5.50
C ARG A 791 -56.63 -18.31 -6.16
N GLY A 792 -55.84 -17.54 -5.41
CA GLY A 792 -55.32 -16.25 -5.87
C GLY A 792 -56.39 -15.15 -5.84
N ASP A 793 -56.10 -14.00 -6.44
CA ASP A 793 -57.07 -12.92 -6.58
C ASP A 793 -57.85 -13.04 -7.91
N ALA A 794 -58.97 -12.33 -8.04
CA ALA A 794 -59.81 -12.43 -9.23
C ALA A 794 -59.13 -11.94 -10.53
N ALA A 795 -58.09 -11.12 -10.43
CA ALA A 795 -57.32 -10.62 -11.58
C ALA A 795 -56.17 -11.57 -11.96
N ARG A 796 -55.71 -12.40 -11.01
CA ARG A 796 -54.60 -13.34 -11.13
C ARG A 796 -54.95 -14.63 -10.39
N PRO A 797 -55.81 -15.48 -10.98
CA PRO A 797 -56.12 -16.78 -10.40
C PRO A 797 -54.85 -17.62 -10.37
N ASN A 798 -54.62 -18.30 -9.24
CA ASN A 798 -53.55 -19.25 -9.13
C ASN A 798 -53.94 -20.55 -9.85
N THR A 799 -52.99 -21.09 -10.61
CA THR A 799 -53.21 -22.32 -11.37
C THR A 799 -52.05 -23.29 -11.24
N ILE A 800 -52.36 -24.59 -11.23
CA ILE A 800 -51.41 -25.66 -11.52
C ILE A 800 -51.65 -26.07 -12.98
N ALA A 801 -50.76 -25.65 -13.87
CA ALA A 801 -50.95 -25.80 -15.31
C ALA A 801 -49.77 -26.49 -16.00
N ALA A 802 -50.07 -27.51 -16.80
CA ALA A 802 -49.15 -28.11 -17.76
C ALA A 802 -49.60 -27.79 -19.18
N TYR A 803 -49.02 -26.76 -19.79
CA TYR A 803 -49.15 -26.51 -21.22
C TYR A 803 -48.21 -27.46 -21.98
N ASP A 804 -48.69 -28.02 -23.10
CA ASP A 804 -48.01 -29.08 -23.86
C ASP A 804 -47.43 -30.21 -22.99
N GLY A 805 -48.28 -30.82 -22.17
CA GLY A 805 -47.90 -31.95 -21.32
C GLY A 805 -49.02 -32.45 -20.40
N ASP A 806 -48.72 -33.51 -19.67
CA ASP A 806 -49.61 -34.11 -18.66
C ASP A 806 -49.36 -33.51 -17.27
N ILE A 807 -50.37 -33.59 -16.39
CA ILE A 807 -50.16 -33.57 -14.94
C ILE A 807 -50.27 -35.03 -14.47
N THR A 808 -49.13 -35.64 -14.14
CA THR A 808 -49.10 -37.07 -13.79
C THR A 808 -49.67 -37.33 -12.39
N SER A 809 -49.43 -36.44 -11.42
CA SER A 809 -49.98 -36.57 -10.07
C SER A 809 -50.12 -35.21 -9.37
N LEU A 810 -51.32 -34.89 -8.89
CA LEU A 810 -51.58 -33.83 -7.93
C LEU A 810 -52.25 -34.43 -6.70
N VAL A 811 -51.59 -34.33 -5.54
CA VAL A 811 -52.10 -34.84 -4.26
C VAL A 811 -52.13 -33.71 -3.23
N ILE A 812 -53.30 -33.45 -2.67
CA ILE A 812 -53.48 -32.53 -1.55
C ILE A 812 -53.92 -33.37 -0.35
N THR A 813 -53.15 -33.36 0.73
CA THR A 813 -53.41 -34.15 1.94
C THR A 813 -53.67 -33.23 3.12
N ASN A 814 -54.78 -33.44 3.83
CA ASN A 814 -55.19 -32.60 4.97
C ASN A 814 -55.24 -31.11 4.59
N GLY A 815 -55.83 -30.82 3.42
CA GLY A 815 -56.00 -29.49 2.86
C GLY A 815 -57.04 -29.48 1.72
N ASN A 816 -57.36 -28.28 1.23
CA ASN A 816 -58.41 -28.06 0.22
C ASN A 816 -57.83 -27.59 -1.12
N LEU A 817 -58.59 -27.79 -2.19
CA LEU A 817 -58.29 -27.26 -3.53
C LEU A 817 -59.18 -26.04 -3.83
N TYR A 818 -58.59 -24.85 -3.90
CA TYR A 818 -59.31 -23.61 -4.25
C TYR A 818 -58.90 -23.02 -5.60
N GLY A 819 -57.65 -23.22 -6.03
CA GLY A 819 -57.15 -22.76 -7.32
C GLY A 819 -57.37 -23.75 -8.47
N ASP A 820 -57.17 -23.28 -9.69
CA ASP A 820 -57.49 -24.03 -10.90
C ASP A 820 -56.39 -25.07 -11.23
N VAL A 821 -56.78 -26.13 -11.92
CA VAL A 821 -55.87 -27.19 -12.40
C VAL A 821 -56.12 -27.41 -13.88
N TYR A 822 -55.05 -27.44 -14.69
CA TYR A 822 -55.17 -27.59 -16.13
C TYR A 822 -54.02 -28.40 -16.74
N ALA A 823 -54.32 -29.34 -17.63
CA ALA A 823 -53.33 -30.02 -18.46
C ALA A 823 -53.75 -29.99 -19.93
N ASP A 824 -52.86 -29.66 -20.85
CA ASP A 824 -53.19 -29.71 -22.30
C ASP A 824 -53.42 -31.15 -22.79
N TYR A 825 -52.72 -32.12 -22.20
CA TYR A 825 -52.94 -33.53 -22.47
C TYR A 825 -53.81 -34.15 -21.37
N ASP A 826 -53.26 -35.01 -20.53
CA ASP A 826 -54.01 -35.77 -19.53
C ASP A 826 -53.77 -35.25 -18.11
N LEU A 827 -54.85 -35.13 -17.35
CA LEU A 827 -54.80 -35.09 -15.88
C LEU A 827 -54.90 -36.54 -15.38
N VAL A 828 -53.74 -37.13 -15.09
CA VAL A 828 -53.64 -38.58 -14.80
C VAL A 828 -54.20 -38.91 -13.41
N SER A 829 -53.83 -38.15 -12.39
CA SER A 829 -54.30 -38.36 -11.02
C SER A 829 -54.41 -37.04 -10.27
N LEU A 830 -55.62 -36.71 -9.82
CA LEU A 830 -55.90 -35.67 -8.83
C LEU A 830 -56.49 -36.31 -7.58
N ARG A 831 -55.86 -36.15 -6.42
CA ARG A 831 -56.35 -36.67 -5.15
C ARG A 831 -56.41 -35.58 -4.09
N VAL A 832 -57.58 -35.37 -3.49
CA VAL A 832 -57.76 -34.53 -2.30
C VAL A 832 -58.13 -35.46 -1.14
N VAL A 833 -57.22 -35.59 -0.18
CA VAL A 833 -57.33 -36.53 0.94
C VAL A 833 -57.69 -35.76 2.19
N ALA A 834 -58.87 -36.04 2.74
CA ALA A 834 -59.35 -35.40 3.95
C ALA A 834 -58.50 -35.70 5.19
N GLY A 835 -58.48 -34.75 6.11
CA GLY A 835 -57.97 -34.98 7.47
C GLY A 835 -58.93 -35.87 8.27
N ALA A 836 -58.44 -36.52 9.32
CA ALA A 836 -59.26 -37.39 10.17
C ALA A 836 -60.39 -36.64 10.91
N ASP A 837 -60.32 -35.31 10.97
CA ASP A 837 -61.27 -34.42 11.62
C ASP A 837 -62.35 -33.84 10.70
N GLY A 838 -62.26 -34.07 9.38
CA GLY A 838 -63.21 -33.58 8.39
C GLY A 838 -63.21 -32.07 8.18
N VAL A 839 -62.20 -31.32 8.66
CA VAL A 839 -62.10 -29.87 8.43
C VAL A 839 -61.53 -29.55 7.04
N PHE A 840 -60.64 -30.41 6.56
CA PHE A 840 -60.04 -30.31 5.25
C PHE A 840 -60.31 -31.56 4.42
N GLY A 841 -60.25 -31.42 3.10
CA GLY A 841 -60.56 -32.48 2.15
C GLY A 841 -61.51 -32.04 1.03
N ASP A 842 -61.87 -30.76 0.97
CA ASP A 842 -62.85 -30.23 0.03
C ASP A 842 -62.19 -29.70 -1.26
N ILE A 843 -62.94 -29.74 -2.36
CA ILE A 843 -62.66 -28.95 -3.56
C ILE A 843 -63.65 -27.79 -3.58
N GLY A 844 -63.17 -26.54 -3.57
CA GLY A 844 -64.01 -25.34 -3.50
C GLY A 844 -64.28 -24.86 -2.07
N VAL A 845 -65.14 -23.84 -1.93
CA VAL A 845 -65.38 -23.13 -0.67
C VAL A 845 -66.53 -23.75 0.10
N ASN A 846 -66.24 -24.39 1.25
CA ASN A 846 -67.24 -24.94 2.13
C ASN A 846 -67.91 -23.82 2.97
N PRO A 847 -69.22 -23.56 2.83
CA PRO A 847 -69.92 -22.48 3.53
C PRO A 847 -70.08 -22.72 5.03
N ALA A 848 -69.84 -23.95 5.52
CA ALA A 848 -69.90 -24.26 6.95
C ALA A 848 -68.70 -23.72 7.73
N PHE A 849 -67.64 -23.33 7.03
CA PHE A 849 -66.40 -22.83 7.62
C PHE A 849 -66.16 -21.36 7.26
N ASN A 850 -65.35 -20.68 8.09
CA ASN A 850 -65.03 -19.27 7.88
C ASN A 850 -63.56 -18.97 8.17
N ALA A 851 -63.09 -17.86 7.60
CA ALA A 851 -61.68 -17.44 7.66
C ALA A 851 -61.24 -16.86 9.01
N ASN A 852 -62.13 -16.70 9.99
CA ASN A 852 -61.81 -16.16 11.31
C ASN A 852 -61.69 -17.24 12.40
N GLN A 853 -61.89 -18.51 12.03
CA GLN A 853 -61.79 -19.63 12.96
C GLN A 853 -60.48 -20.38 12.74
N ALA A 854 -59.55 -20.23 13.69
CA ALA A 854 -58.32 -21.02 13.73
C ALA A 854 -58.65 -22.51 13.84
N TYR A 855 -57.93 -23.32 13.07
CA TYR A 855 -57.94 -24.76 13.14
C TYR A 855 -56.71 -25.25 13.92
N ASP A 856 -55.52 -24.77 13.52
CA ASP A 856 -54.25 -25.04 14.20
C ASP A 856 -53.42 -23.75 14.33
N ASN A 857 -52.18 -23.87 14.80
CA ASN A 857 -51.28 -22.74 15.04
C ASN A 857 -50.88 -21.97 13.77
N LEU A 858 -51.11 -22.53 12.58
CA LEU A 858 -50.71 -21.97 11.30
C LEU A 858 -51.89 -21.72 10.36
N ARG A 859 -53.06 -22.33 10.58
CA ARG A 859 -54.15 -22.38 9.62
C ARG A 859 -55.50 -22.10 10.26
N ASN A 860 -56.34 -21.42 9.50
CA ASN A 860 -57.78 -21.35 9.73
C ASN A 860 -58.50 -22.50 9.00
N ARG A 861 -59.77 -22.72 9.34
CA ARG A 861 -60.65 -23.67 8.62
C ARG A 861 -60.86 -23.28 7.16
N VAL A 862 -60.80 -21.99 6.85
CA VAL A 862 -60.77 -21.43 5.49
C VAL A 862 -59.67 -20.38 5.41
N PRO A 863 -58.89 -20.28 4.32
CA PRO A 863 -57.84 -19.27 4.17
C PRO A 863 -58.37 -17.83 4.30
N VAL A 864 -57.48 -16.90 4.67
CA VAL A 864 -57.80 -15.46 4.72
C VAL A 864 -58.25 -14.97 3.35
N GLY A 865 -59.32 -14.18 3.32
CA GLY A 865 -59.89 -13.65 2.07
C GLY A 865 -60.77 -14.63 1.28
N VAL A 866 -60.90 -15.89 1.73
CA VAL A 866 -61.81 -16.87 1.13
C VAL A 866 -63.09 -16.97 1.96
N ALA A 867 -64.24 -16.74 1.33
CA ALA A 867 -65.56 -16.88 1.95
C ALA A 867 -66.63 -17.09 0.87
N ALA A 868 -67.68 -17.86 1.20
CA ALA A 868 -68.86 -18.09 0.36
C ALA A 868 -69.44 -16.77 -0.16
N ALA A 869 -69.79 -16.71 -1.45
CA ALA A 869 -70.33 -15.51 -2.09
C ALA A 869 -71.30 -15.87 -3.21
N ALA A 870 -72.15 -14.93 -3.62
CA ALA A 870 -73.18 -15.18 -4.64
C ALA A 870 -72.63 -15.52 -6.06
N ALA A 871 -71.33 -15.35 -6.29
CA ALA A 871 -70.67 -15.73 -7.53
C ALA A 871 -69.97 -17.07 -7.33
N ILE A 872 -70.09 -18.00 -8.28
CA ILE A 872 -69.39 -19.29 -8.27
C ILE A 872 -67.89 -19.13 -7.94
N GLN A 873 -67.45 -19.85 -6.92
CA GLN A 873 -66.10 -19.75 -6.36
C GLN A 873 -65.25 -21.00 -6.48
N GLY A 874 -65.84 -22.12 -6.90
CA GLY A 874 -65.13 -23.37 -7.06
C GLY A 874 -64.11 -23.35 -8.20
N PRO A 875 -63.04 -24.16 -8.08
CA PRO A 875 -61.98 -24.21 -9.08
C PRO A 875 -62.44 -24.86 -10.38
N ARG A 876 -61.71 -24.57 -11.46
CA ARG A 876 -61.80 -25.25 -12.75
C ARG A 876 -60.70 -26.31 -12.84
N ILE A 877 -61.10 -27.53 -13.14
CA ILE A 877 -60.23 -28.70 -13.26
C ILE A 877 -60.39 -29.22 -14.69
N GLY A 878 -59.39 -28.94 -15.52
CA GLY A 878 -59.44 -29.14 -16.97
C GLY A 878 -58.36 -30.08 -17.48
N ALA A 879 -58.68 -30.83 -18.52
CA ALA A 879 -57.72 -31.52 -19.37
C ALA A 879 -58.08 -31.35 -20.86
N GLY A 880 -57.11 -31.06 -21.72
CA GLY A 880 -57.35 -30.97 -23.17
C GLY A 880 -57.64 -32.33 -23.81
N ARG A 881 -57.23 -33.43 -23.18
CA ARG A 881 -57.59 -34.80 -23.59
C ARG A 881 -58.41 -35.50 -22.52
N ASN A 882 -57.79 -36.10 -21.51
CA ASN A 882 -58.52 -36.92 -20.54
C ASN A 882 -58.31 -36.47 -19.10
N ILE A 883 -59.37 -36.54 -18.32
CA ILE A 883 -59.27 -36.66 -16.86
C ILE A 883 -59.34 -38.15 -16.54
N ILE A 884 -58.22 -38.74 -16.13
CA ILE A 884 -58.13 -40.19 -15.90
C ILE A 884 -58.69 -40.55 -14.52
N SER A 885 -58.22 -39.89 -13.46
CA SER A 885 -58.68 -40.17 -12.10
C SER A 885 -58.72 -38.92 -11.23
N VAL A 886 -59.90 -38.64 -10.67
CA VAL A 886 -60.10 -37.68 -9.57
C VAL A 886 -60.65 -38.44 -8.36
N ALA A 887 -60.04 -38.27 -7.20
CA ALA A 887 -60.51 -38.88 -5.96
C ALA A 887 -60.53 -37.88 -4.80
N VAL A 888 -61.68 -37.70 -4.17
CA VAL A 888 -61.87 -36.92 -2.94
C VAL A 888 -62.31 -37.88 -1.84
N THR A 889 -61.41 -38.25 -0.92
CA THR A 889 -61.59 -39.46 -0.08
C THR A 889 -62.33 -39.22 1.25
N GLY A 890 -62.77 -37.99 1.55
CA GLY A 890 -63.51 -37.68 2.77
C GLY A 890 -64.03 -36.25 2.85
N GLY A 891 -64.27 -35.60 1.71
CA GLY A 891 -64.79 -34.23 1.63
C GLY A 891 -65.73 -34.05 0.45
N SER A 892 -66.26 -32.85 0.31
CA SER A 892 -67.26 -32.44 -0.67
C SER A 892 -66.68 -31.59 -1.80
N VAL A 893 -67.39 -31.49 -2.91
CA VAL A 893 -67.08 -30.60 -4.02
C VAL A 893 -68.09 -29.45 -4.05
N PHE A 894 -67.59 -28.23 -3.93
CA PHE A 894 -68.37 -26.99 -3.95
C PHE A 894 -68.08 -26.21 -5.23
N GLU A 895 -69.12 -26.07 -6.07
CA GLU A 895 -69.15 -25.16 -7.22
C GLU A 895 -68.01 -25.34 -8.25
N ALA A 896 -67.40 -26.53 -8.29
CA ALA A 896 -66.23 -26.82 -9.12
C ALA A 896 -66.64 -27.37 -10.50
N GLY A 897 -65.82 -27.07 -11.50
CA GLY A 897 -66.02 -27.58 -12.87
C GLY A 897 -64.95 -28.59 -13.25
N PHE A 898 -65.37 -29.76 -13.74
CA PHE A 898 -64.48 -30.75 -14.35
C PHE A 898 -64.73 -30.77 -15.86
N HIS A 899 -63.68 -30.57 -16.66
CA HIS A 899 -63.78 -30.51 -18.11
C HIS A 899 -62.67 -31.32 -18.79
N ALA A 900 -63.03 -32.27 -19.64
CA ALA A 900 -62.08 -33.01 -20.46
C ALA A 900 -62.40 -32.84 -21.96
N GLY A 901 -61.41 -32.48 -22.78
CA GLY A 901 -61.62 -32.33 -24.23
C GLY A 901 -61.99 -33.63 -24.95
N ARG A 902 -61.69 -34.79 -24.35
CA ARG A 902 -62.07 -36.12 -24.84
C ARG A 902 -62.88 -36.91 -23.82
N ALA A 903 -62.28 -37.34 -22.70
CA ALA A 903 -62.95 -38.25 -21.78
C ALA A 903 -62.66 -37.99 -20.30
N VAL A 904 -63.68 -38.16 -19.46
CA VAL A 904 -63.55 -38.30 -18.01
C VAL A 904 -63.70 -39.79 -17.69
N GLN A 905 -62.63 -40.44 -17.23
CA GLN A 905 -62.63 -41.88 -16.94
C GLN A 905 -63.18 -42.18 -15.54
N SER A 906 -62.64 -41.53 -14.50
CA SER A 906 -63.10 -41.76 -13.13
C SER A 906 -63.07 -40.48 -12.30
N ILE A 907 -64.21 -40.14 -11.71
CA ILE A 907 -64.33 -39.18 -10.60
C ILE A 907 -64.99 -39.90 -9.44
N THR A 908 -64.35 -39.94 -8.28
CA THR A 908 -64.89 -40.51 -7.04
C THR A 908 -64.88 -39.46 -5.93
N ILE A 909 -66.06 -39.07 -5.46
CA ILE A 909 -66.25 -38.11 -4.37
C ILE A 909 -66.89 -38.83 -3.18
N ALA A 910 -66.24 -38.80 -2.02
CA ALA A 910 -66.72 -39.50 -0.82
C ALA A 910 -68.01 -38.91 -0.25
N GLU A 911 -68.13 -37.59 -0.24
CA GLU A 911 -69.37 -36.89 0.15
C GLU A 911 -70.16 -36.45 -1.10
N GLY A 912 -70.53 -35.18 -1.24
CA GLY A 912 -71.45 -34.71 -2.27
C GLY A 912 -70.87 -33.64 -3.20
N PHE A 913 -71.60 -33.40 -4.30
CA PHE A 913 -71.51 -32.18 -5.09
C PHE A 913 -72.57 -31.19 -4.59
N THR A 914 -72.10 -30.08 -4.04
CA THR A 914 -72.91 -29.10 -3.33
C THR A 914 -72.62 -27.69 -3.85
N ARG A 915 -73.49 -26.76 -3.47
CA ARG A 915 -73.34 -25.31 -3.71
C ARG A 915 -73.37 -24.59 -2.37
N ASP A 916 -72.82 -23.39 -2.33
CA ASP A 916 -73.04 -22.56 -1.16
C ASP A 916 -74.50 -22.05 -1.10
N ASN A 917 -74.89 -21.43 0.03
CA ASN A 917 -76.23 -20.90 0.21
C ASN A 917 -76.47 -19.56 -0.53
N ALA A 918 -75.43 -19.00 -1.14
CA ALA A 918 -75.45 -17.72 -1.84
C ALA A 918 -75.57 -17.90 -3.37
N THR A 919 -75.09 -19.01 -3.92
CA THR A 919 -75.13 -19.36 -5.33
C THR A 919 -76.46 -20.02 -5.69
N SER A 920 -77.03 -19.62 -6.83
CA SER A 920 -78.26 -20.20 -7.38
C SER A 920 -77.97 -20.98 -8.67
N GLY A 921 -78.81 -21.97 -9.00
CA GLY A 921 -78.65 -22.81 -10.19
C GLY A 921 -77.71 -24.01 -10.00
N PHE A 922 -77.27 -24.60 -11.13
CA PHE A 922 -76.26 -25.66 -11.18
C PHE A 922 -74.87 -25.03 -11.05
N ALA A 923 -74.21 -25.25 -9.91
CA ALA A 923 -72.93 -24.62 -9.62
C ALA A 923 -71.73 -25.50 -9.99
N SER A 924 -71.91 -26.81 -10.02
CA SER A 924 -70.86 -27.79 -10.34
C SER A 924 -71.19 -28.55 -11.62
N TYR A 925 -70.16 -28.96 -12.37
CA TYR A 925 -70.34 -29.75 -13.59
C TYR A 925 -69.20 -30.72 -13.84
N VAL A 926 -69.51 -31.81 -14.54
CA VAL A 926 -68.56 -32.77 -15.12
C VAL A 926 -68.87 -32.88 -16.61
N VAL A 927 -67.93 -32.47 -17.44
CA VAL A 927 -68.11 -32.38 -18.88
C VAL A 927 -66.98 -33.08 -19.61
N ALA A 928 -67.34 -33.81 -20.68
CA ALA A 928 -66.39 -34.40 -21.61
C ALA A 928 -66.79 -34.19 -23.07
N GLY A 929 -65.80 -34.10 -23.96
CA GLY A 929 -66.02 -34.06 -25.42
C GLY A 929 -66.70 -35.30 -25.97
N ASP A 930 -66.28 -36.49 -25.54
CA ASP A 930 -66.78 -37.77 -26.05
C ASP A 930 -67.51 -38.58 -24.96
N LEU A 931 -66.84 -38.84 -23.82
CA LEU A 931 -67.29 -39.83 -22.84
C LEU A 931 -67.06 -39.37 -21.39
N VAL A 932 -68.09 -39.50 -20.56
CA VAL A 932 -67.96 -39.59 -19.11
C VAL A 932 -68.23 -41.05 -18.71
N ASP A 933 -67.19 -41.78 -18.30
CA ASP A 933 -67.25 -43.21 -18.02
C ASP A 933 -67.79 -43.50 -16.61
N SER A 934 -67.16 -42.93 -15.57
CA SER A 934 -67.59 -43.12 -14.17
C SER A 934 -67.52 -41.84 -13.35
N VAL A 935 -68.65 -41.50 -12.71
CA VAL A 935 -68.74 -40.50 -11.64
C VAL A 935 -69.45 -41.15 -10.45
N VAL A 936 -68.73 -41.37 -9.37
CA VAL A 936 -69.23 -41.96 -8.13
C VAL A 936 -69.30 -40.89 -7.05
N VAL A 937 -70.48 -40.68 -6.48
CA VAL A 937 -70.74 -39.69 -5.42
C VAL A 937 -71.34 -40.42 -4.23
N GLY A 938 -70.73 -40.33 -3.04
CA GLY A 938 -71.22 -40.99 -1.84
C GLY A 938 -72.38 -40.27 -1.14
N GLY A 939 -72.57 -38.98 -1.42
CA GLY A 939 -73.60 -38.09 -0.87
C GLY A 939 -74.52 -37.48 -1.93
N ASP A 940 -75.00 -36.25 -1.68
CA ASP A 940 -75.95 -35.55 -2.58
C ASP A 940 -75.27 -34.97 -3.83
N GLY A 941 -75.99 -34.94 -4.96
CA GLY A 941 -75.58 -34.36 -6.24
C GLY A 941 -76.55 -33.29 -6.77
N ALA A 942 -77.39 -32.71 -5.91
CA ALA A 942 -78.52 -31.84 -6.29
C ALA A 942 -78.19 -30.58 -7.12
N SER A 943 -76.91 -30.23 -7.30
CA SER A 943 -76.45 -29.07 -8.10
C SER A 943 -75.34 -29.41 -9.10
N LEU A 944 -75.30 -30.67 -9.55
CA LEU A 944 -74.33 -31.21 -10.51
C LEU A 944 -74.95 -31.42 -11.90
N GLN A 945 -74.24 -31.01 -12.95
CA GLN A 945 -74.49 -31.45 -14.33
C GLN A 945 -73.43 -32.45 -14.79
N ILE A 946 -73.84 -33.53 -15.46
CA ILE A 946 -72.92 -34.48 -16.09
C ILE A 946 -73.28 -34.55 -17.57
N ILE A 947 -72.35 -34.15 -18.44
CA ILE A 947 -72.62 -34.00 -19.87
C ILE A 947 -71.45 -34.56 -20.68
N ALA A 948 -71.74 -35.40 -21.67
CA ALA A 948 -70.80 -35.84 -22.69
C ALA A 948 -71.24 -35.29 -24.06
N GLY A 949 -70.31 -35.18 -25.02
CA GLY A 949 -70.62 -34.59 -26.33
C GLY A 949 -70.46 -33.07 -26.40
N VAL A 950 -69.75 -32.45 -25.45
CA VAL A 950 -69.62 -30.99 -25.37
C VAL A 950 -68.39 -30.52 -26.13
N LEU A 951 -68.58 -29.70 -27.16
CA LEU A 951 -67.49 -29.16 -27.98
C LEU A 951 -66.84 -27.91 -27.37
N ASP A 952 -67.65 -27.06 -26.71
CA ASP A 952 -67.22 -25.80 -26.11
C ASP A 952 -68.18 -25.43 -24.95
N LEU A 953 -67.63 -24.81 -23.91
CA LEU A 953 -68.36 -24.27 -22.75
C LEU A 953 -68.66 -22.77 -22.89
N GLY A 954 -68.37 -22.17 -24.04
CA GLY A 954 -68.67 -20.77 -24.31
C GLY A 954 -67.82 -19.79 -23.50
N ALA A 955 -68.18 -18.50 -23.59
CA ALA A 955 -67.36 -17.41 -23.06
C ALA A 955 -67.31 -17.35 -21.52
N ASP A 956 -68.31 -17.89 -20.83
CA ASP A 956 -68.36 -17.96 -19.36
C ASP A 956 -67.83 -19.30 -18.80
N GLN A 957 -67.37 -20.19 -19.68
CA GLN A 957 -66.84 -21.51 -19.39
C GLN A 957 -67.77 -22.35 -18.51
N ARG A 958 -69.06 -22.39 -18.87
CA ARG A 958 -70.08 -23.15 -18.17
C ARG A 958 -71.03 -23.84 -19.15
N PRO A 959 -71.64 -24.97 -18.74
CA PRO A 959 -72.68 -25.59 -19.55
C PRO A 959 -74.03 -24.88 -19.33
N GLY A 960 -74.60 -24.37 -20.42
CA GLY A 960 -75.92 -23.72 -20.43
C GLY A 960 -75.82 -22.21 -20.59
#